data_AF-A0A1G2H4I5-F1
#
_entry.id   AF-A0A1G2H4I5-F1
#
_cell.length_a   1.000
_cell.length_b   1.000
_cell.length_c   1.000
_cell.angle_alpha   90.00
_cell.angle_beta   90.00
_cell.angle_gamma   90.00
#
_symmetry.space_group_name_H-M   'P 1'
#
loop_
_entity.id
_entity.type
_entity.pdbx_description
1 polymer ?
#
loop_
_entity_poly.entity_id
_entity_poly.type
_entity_poly.pdbx_seq_one_letter_code
_entity_poly.pdbx_strand_id
1 'polypeptide(L)'
;MLTNGYIPQTLLMRERGEEIENAITSLDIKGGFGVVSGTGTGKTAALRDICRQVLDGKELRLDIVTRENEATSYTWTCNVLVITPGIAVNWLKDERISSSDLVVIDEIHQTSEHLELAMAFAKRAECKFIWMSATIDPKAYTDYLGAHCVIECSAFDPSRKAKVECFPKASDLGKFIRDRMDEIVRERRGIAVFVPTRADAEKYARDLSGVEGLHADFYHGGESAEKLRPFLTGEILRPFIIFMTIAGASSLNIQGLDTVIIVDETVREIVRGGVKCLEKHPLGANELLQMGGRVNGRAENGKIFIFSDRHLDFHSLKPEMPQFVLGGELEDLERVALICAKMGVDGRTLDLIGGIEHFAYIRAVAHLTRRGLLTADAVPLLTELGKRVERLPLKSSWGEIIDASIRENNRGLSMISIVCGSIAKLFGITRREWNQNCGVVVAGSDHLTAYNIVATALGKFGVLKDGPNGFEYRFRGDFAHGSGENRQVGEFIKWCDENGFVAREIKDIALAMRSVYRALGMTMPDPSSNFPIVIKDSPLCMKFLELLTKTQSLQFVYKEQNSSAGTVWANSLGICSARQALGTIQFFTDKKGRRRASFEGTEIPDEVLEKYASRVITGVAGMSNDGERVLMKHTASFAGEPITAMEMELSPAEVPEEYRDRLSDIFADWLSRTTTEGTAVSDVSKDNSARREKARSLNSRAGKDLFETYEYVQLASFYFKAINGARSVSEIEDIEALRLPPLDEAEVSRVMGENPDAIELCGGNVPIKYSRHYSPQATLNLEMVSSNRWRDLPNEGVFLPSGREVEIVVSFGAFTTFSSTETPQLKEKVRNHLNLKKWEAWKKPSSPEANELQKINRGEGSFPDEVQVAEYGRCALGDVSLWAYGAVSVNRWSNNSPLVFEWFREKRDAEVAMGEARKQFARFQAEVRDKLELKDAKESAEKWQKEIQFIRDLYDEFWARMPDDLCASLVKLCGDRLIFRFVSDFTDFSKLCETVIARVEQVCAELESEDKKKGATITVAPPRYSNPGDLMLAMAAGKKNK
;
A
#
# COMPACT_ATOMS: atom_id res chain seq x y z
N MET A 1 42.71 -28.15 -12.37
CA MET A 1 43.45 -26.87 -12.58
C MET A 1 44.54 -26.64 -11.53
N LEU A 2 44.32 -26.96 -10.25
CA LEU A 2 45.36 -26.90 -9.19
C LEU A 2 46.24 -28.18 -9.08
N THR A 3 46.17 -29.08 -10.06
CA THR A 3 46.87 -30.37 -10.02
C THR A 3 48.35 -30.24 -10.36
N ASN A 4 49.16 -31.25 -9.99
CA ASN A 4 50.62 -31.20 -10.08
C ASN A 4 51.22 -31.21 -11.51
N GLY A 5 50.40 -31.21 -12.57
CA GLY A 5 50.86 -31.24 -13.96
C GLY A 5 51.55 -29.95 -14.43
N TYR A 6 52.31 -30.04 -15.53
CA TYR A 6 52.96 -28.88 -16.15
C TYR A 6 51.91 -27.92 -16.72
N ILE A 7 51.93 -26.66 -16.25
CA ILE A 7 51.10 -25.57 -16.78
C ILE A 7 52.08 -24.45 -17.17
N PRO A 8 51.96 -23.86 -18.37
CA PRO A 8 52.80 -22.73 -18.77
C PRO A 8 52.76 -21.59 -17.75
N GLN A 9 53.87 -20.89 -17.60
CA GLN A 9 53.95 -19.73 -16.70
C GLN A 9 52.90 -18.67 -17.12
N THR A 10 52.12 -18.22 -16.15
CA THR A 10 51.04 -17.25 -16.37
C THR A 10 51.61 -15.84 -16.57
N LEU A 11 50.85 -14.94 -17.20
CA LEU A 11 51.27 -13.54 -17.31
C LEU A 11 51.49 -12.93 -15.93
N LEU A 12 50.59 -13.21 -14.98
CA LEU A 12 50.73 -12.77 -13.59
C LEU A 12 52.06 -13.22 -12.96
N MET A 13 52.39 -14.52 -13.05
CA MET A 13 53.64 -15.04 -12.47
C MET A 13 54.89 -14.61 -13.25
N ARG A 14 54.77 -14.27 -14.53
CA ARG A 14 55.87 -13.76 -15.35
C ARG A 14 56.21 -12.31 -15.01
N GLU A 15 55.20 -11.46 -14.90
CA GLU A 15 55.39 -10.01 -14.69
C GLU A 15 55.54 -9.65 -13.22
N ARG A 16 54.89 -10.39 -12.31
CA ARG A 16 54.82 -10.07 -10.86
C ARG A 16 55.29 -11.19 -9.94
N GLY A 17 55.94 -12.23 -10.47
CA GLY A 17 56.36 -13.40 -9.68
C GLY A 17 57.27 -13.06 -8.50
N GLU A 18 58.25 -12.17 -8.71
CA GLU A 18 59.19 -11.73 -7.65
C GLU A 18 58.47 -10.92 -6.55
N GLU A 19 57.51 -10.07 -6.91
CA GLU A 19 56.69 -9.33 -5.94
C GLU A 19 55.83 -10.28 -5.08
N ILE A 20 55.25 -11.30 -5.72
CA ILE A 20 54.46 -12.34 -5.05
C ILE A 20 55.34 -13.15 -4.07
N GLU A 21 56.53 -13.57 -4.50
CA GLU A 21 57.46 -14.33 -3.67
C GLU A 21 57.91 -13.54 -2.43
N ASN A 22 58.24 -12.25 -2.62
CA ASN A 22 58.56 -11.35 -1.53
C ASN A 22 57.39 -11.17 -0.54
N ALA A 23 56.16 -11.02 -1.05
CA ALA A 23 54.97 -10.91 -0.22
C ALA A 23 54.75 -12.18 0.63
N ILE A 24 54.92 -13.37 0.04
CA ILE A 24 54.79 -14.66 0.73
C ILE A 24 55.87 -14.84 1.81
N THR A 25 57.12 -14.49 1.52
CA THR A 25 58.22 -14.61 2.49
C THR A 25 58.01 -13.69 3.70
N SER A 26 57.30 -12.58 3.51
CA SER A 26 56.97 -11.64 4.58
C SER A 26 55.63 -11.90 5.27
N LEU A 27 54.89 -12.95 4.90
CA LEU A 27 53.53 -13.22 5.36
C LEU A 27 53.41 -13.37 6.88
N ASP A 28 54.43 -13.92 7.54
CA ASP A 28 54.48 -14.08 9.00
C ASP A 28 54.85 -12.80 9.76
N ILE A 29 55.49 -11.83 9.09
CA ILE A 29 56.02 -10.61 9.71
C ILE A 29 55.12 -9.41 9.41
N LYS A 30 54.70 -9.27 8.15
CA LYS A 30 53.93 -8.13 7.64
C LYS A 30 52.44 -8.43 7.48
N GLY A 31 52.04 -9.71 7.53
CA GLY A 31 50.65 -10.13 7.37
C GLY A 31 50.28 -10.43 5.92
N GLY A 32 48.97 -10.55 5.67
CA GLY A 32 48.38 -10.93 4.38
C GLY A 32 48.65 -9.95 3.23
N PHE A 33 48.30 -10.33 1.99
CA PHE A 33 48.44 -9.47 0.81
C PHE A 33 47.30 -9.68 -0.22
N GLY A 34 47.12 -8.71 -1.11
CA GLY A 34 46.12 -8.73 -2.17
C GLY A 34 46.72 -8.90 -3.57
N VAL A 35 45.96 -9.52 -4.48
CA VAL A 35 46.30 -9.59 -5.91
C VAL A 35 45.11 -9.12 -6.74
N VAL A 36 45.27 -8.02 -7.47
CA VAL A 36 44.29 -7.55 -8.45
C VAL A 36 44.81 -7.85 -9.85
N SER A 37 44.20 -8.82 -10.52
CA SER A 37 44.64 -9.24 -11.84
C SER A 37 43.50 -9.44 -12.82
N GLY A 38 43.52 -8.65 -13.90
CA GLY A 38 42.47 -8.66 -14.93
C GLY A 38 42.22 -10.07 -15.50
N THR A 39 41.02 -10.30 -16.05
CA THR A 39 40.68 -11.62 -16.61
C THR A 39 41.73 -12.12 -17.61
N GLY A 40 41.94 -13.43 -17.76
CA GLY A 40 42.89 -13.95 -18.77
C GLY A 40 44.40 -13.76 -18.49
N THR A 41 44.81 -13.11 -17.41
CA THR A 41 46.23 -13.04 -16.96
C THR A 41 46.75 -14.35 -16.36
N GLY A 42 45.85 -15.31 -16.12
CA GLY A 42 46.16 -16.63 -15.53
C GLY A 42 46.05 -16.70 -14.01
N LYS A 43 45.29 -15.81 -13.37
CA LYS A 43 45.06 -15.74 -11.91
C LYS A 43 44.84 -17.11 -11.23
N THR A 44 43.90 -17.93 -11.71
CA THR A 44 43.60 -19.25 -11.14
C THR A 44 44.78 -20.23 -11.24
N ALA A 45 45.58 -20.15 -12.30
CA ALA A 45 46.78 -20.96 -12.44
C ALA A 45 47.92 -20.42 -11.54
N ALA A 46 48.01 -19.11 -11.36
CA ALA A 46 48.95 -18.48 -10.41
C ALA A 46 48.66 -18.85 -8.95
N LEU A 47 47.38 -19.03 -8.57
CA LEU A 47 47.00 -19.49 -7.24
C LEU A 47 47.69 -20.81 -6.85
N ARG A 48 47.85 -21.74 -7.81
CA ARG A 48 48.61 -22.99 -7.58
C ARG A 48 50.06 -22.71 -7.20
N ASP A 49 50.69 -21.80 -7.92
CA ASP A 49 52.11 -21.48 -7.73
C ASP A 49 52.30 -20.73 -6.39
N ILE A 50 51.38 -19.83 -6.03
CA ILE A 50 51.29 -19.20 -4.71
C ILE A 50 51.17 -20.26 -3.60
N CYS A 51 50.23 -21.20 -3.72
CA CYS A 51 50.05 -22.25 -2.70
C CYS A 51 51.31 -23.12 -2.56
N ARG A 52 52.02 -23.42 -3.64
CA ARG A 52 53.30 -24.16 -3.57
C ARG A 52 54.37 -23.38 -2.84
N GLN A 53 54.50 -22.08 -3.12
CA GLN A 53 55.47 -21.23 -2.44
C GLN A 53 55.15 -21.12 -0.94
N VAL A 54 53.88 -20.94 -0.57
CA VAL A 54 53.43 -20.95 0.84
C VAL A 54 53.76 -22.27 1.54
N LEU A 55 53.70 -23.39 0.82
CA LEU A 55 53.97 -24.72 1.37
C LEU A 55 55.44 -25.15 1.21
N ASP A 56 56.37 -24.22 0.99
CA ASP A 56 57.81 -24.47 0.81
C ASP A 56 58.12 -25.52 -0.28
N GLY A 57 57.37 -25.48 -1.37
CA GLY A 57 57.51 -26.41 -2.50
C GLY A 57 57.05 -27.85 -2.22
N LYS A 58 56.39 -28.12 -1.07
CA LYS A 58 55.78 -29.43 -0.79
C LYS A 58 54.73 -29.77 -1.84
N GLU A 59 54.50 -31.07 -2.00
CA GLU A 59 53.46 -31.56 -2.90
C GLU A 59 52.08 -31.04 -2.47
N LEU A 60 51.34 -30.46 -3.42
CA LEU A 60 49.96 -30.05 -3.21
C LEU A 60 49.06 -31.29 -3.15
N ARG A 61 48.57 -31.61 -1.97
CA ARG A 61 47.48 -32.56 -1.74
C ARG A 61 46.21 -31.76 -1.57
N LEU A 62 45.37 -31.78 -2.59
CA LEU A 62 44.20 -30.93 -2.70
C LEU A 62 42.92 -31.75 -2.64
N ASP A 63 41.94 -31.25 -1.90
CA ASP A 63 40.56 -31.70 -2.01
C ASP A 63 39.62 -30.51 -2.21
N ILE A 64 38.45 -30.77 -2.80
CA ILE A 64 37.42 -29.77 -3.10
C ILE A 64 36.16 -30.14 -2.34
N VAL A 65 35.80 -29.32 -1.34
CA VAL A 65 34.59 -29.52 -0.53
C VAL A 65 33.54 -28.49 -0.90
N THR A 66 32.47 -28.95 -1.53
CA THR A 66 31.31 -28.14 -1.90
C THR A 66 30.04 -28.73 -1.28
N ARG A 67 28.89 -28.19 -1.65
CA ARG A 67 27.60 -28.81 -1.33
C ARG A 67 27.43 -30.18 -2.02
N GLU A 68 28.03 -30.34 -3.20
CA GLU A 68 27.94 -31.54 -4.02
C GLU A 68 28.98 -32.58 -3.59
N ASN A 69 30.21 -32.11 -3.30
CA ASN A 69 31.36 -32.93 -2.88
C ASN A 69 31.66 -32.70 -1.40
N GLU A 70 31.36 -33.67 -0.55
CA GLU A 70 31.52 -33.52 0.90
C GLU A 70 32.94 -33.91 1.34
N ALA A 71 33.31 -33.48 2.56
CA ALA A 71 34.58 -33.87 3.15
C ALA A 71 34.61 -35.38 3.47
N THR A 72 35.68 -36.04 3.08
CA THR A 72 35.98 -37.47 3.26
C THR A 72 37.15 -37.67 4.22
N SER A 73 37.51 -38.93 4.49
CA SER A 73 38.77 -39.25 5.18
C SER A 73 40.00 -38.73 4.42
N TYR A 74 39.96 -38.68 3.08
CA TYR A 74 41.04 -38.14 2.25
C TYR A 74 41.20 -36.63 2.45
N THR A 75 40.09 -35.88 2.59
CA THR A 75 40.12 -34.43 2.83
C THR A 75 41.03 -34.05 3.99
N TRP A 76 40.99 -34.82 5.09
CA TRP A 76 41.81 -34.54 6.28
C TRP A 76 43.30 -34.89 6.11
N THR A 77 43.69 -35.48 4.98
CA THR A 77 45.10 -35.73 4.61
C THR A 77 45.67 -34.63 3.71
N CYS A 78 44.81 -33.75 3.18
CA CYS A 78 45.17 -32.68 2.25
C CYS A 78 45.75 -31.47 2.98
N ASN A 79 46.66 -30.75 2.32
CA ASN A 79 47.26 -29.50 2.81
C ASN A 79 46.69 -28.26 2.12
N VAL A 80 45.83 -28.44 1.12
CA VAL A 80 45.05 -27.37 0.50
C VAL A 80 43.60 -27.83 0.36
N LEU A 81 42.66 -27.05 0.89
CA LEU A 81 41.23 -27.34 0.82
C LEU A 81 40.52 -26.21 0.08
N VAL A 82 39.87 -26.53 -1.04
CA VAL A 82 39.04 -25.57 -1.77
C VAL A 82 37.61 -25.74 -1.30
N ILE A 83 37.11 -24.76 -0.56
CA ILE A 83 35.79 -24.83 0.08
C ILE A 83 34.90 -23.67 -0.37
N THR A 84 33.59 -23.90 -0.41
CA THR A 84 32.63 -22.80 -0.63
C THR A 84 32.47 -21.95 0.64
N PRO A 85 32.08 -20.66 0.53
CA PRO A 85 31.93 -19.79 1.70
C PRO A 85 31.00 -20.35 2.79
N GLY A 86 29.91 -21.02 2.41
CA GLY A 86 29.01 -21.65 3.38
C GLY A 86 29.65 -22.79 4.17
N ILE A 87 30.55 -23.57 3.54
CA ILE A 87 31.35 -24.59 4.23
C ILE A 87 32.37 -23.91 5.16
N ALA A 88 33.01 -22.83 4.72
CA ALA A 88 33.93 -22.05 5.54
C ALA A 88 33.26 -21.52 6.82
N VAL A 89 32.05 -20.95 6.72
CA VAL A 89 31.27 -20.53 7.91
C VAL A 89 31.02 -21.71 8.84
N ASN A 90 30.61 -22.87 8.32
CA ASN A 90 30.39 -24.06 9.16
C ASN A 90 31.67 -24.55 9.84
N TRP A 91 32.81 -24.53 9.16
CA TRP A 91 34.08 -24.96 9.71
C TRP A 91 34.66 -23.96 10.71
N LEU A 92 34.42 -22.67 10.54
CA LEU A 92 34.74 -21.66 11.55
C LEU A 92 33.86 -21.84 12.81
N LYS A 93 32.58 -22.19 12.66
CA LYS A 93 31.69 -22.52 13.80
C LYS A 93 32.13 -23.76 14.58
N ASP A 94 32.70 -24.73 13.89
CA ASP A 94 33.16 -25.99 14.47
C ASP A 94 34.66 -25.96 14.81
N GLU A 95 35.30 -24.79 14.78
CA GLU A 95 36.74 -24.59 15.08
C GLU A 95 37.68 -25.47 14.23
N ARG A 96 37.26 -25.83 13.02
CA ARG A 96 38.07 -26.56 12.03
C ARG A 96 38.98 -25.65 11.20
N ILE A 97 38.71 -24.35 11.21
CA ILE A 97 39.59 -23.30 10.69
C ILE A 97 40.02 -22.45 11.88
N SER A 98 41.32 -22.22 12.01
CA SER A 98 41.92 -21.53 13.16
C SER A 98 43.04 -20.57 12.74
N SER A 99 43.67 -19.89 13.71
CA SER A 99 44.79 -18.97 13.46
C SER A 99 46.01 -19.60 12.80
N SER A 100 46.15 -20.94 12.83
CA SER A 100 47.23 -21.64 12.12
C SER A 100 46.99 -21.78 10.62
N ASP A 101 45.77 -21.54 10.14
CA ASP A 101 45.41 -21.71 8.75
C ASP A 101 45.59 -20.41 7.95
N LEU A 102 45.97 -20.56 6.69
CA LEU A 102 45.98 -19.46 5.72
C LEU A 102 44.68 -19.47 4.91
N VAL A 103 43.92 -18.39 5.00
CA VAL A 103 42.67 -18.24 4.24
C VAL A 103 42.97 -17.55 2.91
N VAL A 104 42.72 -18.25 1.80
CA VAL A 104 42.85 -17.68 0.46
C VAL A 104 41.47 -17.46 -0.17
N ILE A 105 41.16 -16.22 -0.53
CA ILE A 105 39.88 -15.83 -1.10
C ILE A 105 40.08 -15.48 -2.57
N ASP A 106 39.71 -16.40 -3.48
CA ASP A 106 39.63 -16.09 -4.90
C ASP A 106 38.29 -15.43 -5.23
N GLU A 107 38.29 -14.63 -6.30
CA GLU A 107 37.12 -13.86 -6.77
C GLU A 107 36.44 -13.05 -5.66
N ILE A 108 37.20 -12.39 -4.78
CA ILE A 108 36.67 -11.71 -3.58
C ILE A 108 35.60 -10.64 -3.89
N HIS A 109 35.54 -10.15 -5.13
CA HIS A 109 34.50 -9.24 -5.61
C HIS A 109 33.11 -9.87 -5.73
N GLN A 110 33.01 -11.20 -5.70
CA GLN A 110 31.76 -11.93 -5.63
C GLN A 110 31.31 -12.05 -4.19
N THR A 111 30.74 -10.96 -3.69
CA THR A 111 30.25 -10.85 -2.31
C THR A 111 29.03 -11.74 -2.08
N SER A 112 28.93 -12.31 -0.88
CA SER A 112 27.78 -13.08 -0.40
C SER A 112 27.72 -13.02 1.11
N GLU A 113 26.53 -13.25 1.70
CA GLU A 113 26.35 -13.30 3.16
C GLU A 113 27.35 -14.26 3.83
N HIS A 114 27.52 -15.45 3.26
CA HIS A 114 28.46 -16.43 3.79
C HIS A 114 29.93 -16.01 3.65
N LEU A 115 30.32 -15.33 2.56
CA LEU A 115 31.70 -14.87 2.39
C LEU A 115 32.03 -13.78 3.41
N GLU A 116 31.14 -12.81 3.58
CA GLU A 116 31.34 -11.71 4.53
C GLU A 116 31.38 -12.21 5.98
N LEU A 117 30.49 -13.14 6.35
CA LEU A 117 30.54 -13.82 7.66
C LEU A 117 31.83 -14.63 7.83
N ALA A 118 32.23 -15.40 6.82
CA ALA A 118 33.45 -16.20 6.89
C ALA A 118 34.68 -15.32 7.10
N MET A 119 34.78 -14.17 6.40
CA MET A 119 35.86 -13.21 6.62
C MET A 119 35.86 -12.66 8.04
N ALA A 120 34.71 -12.21 8.55
CA ALA A 120 34.63 -11.66 9.91
C ALA A 120 34.97 -12.69 11.00
N PHE A 121 34.48 -13.93 10.87
CA PHE A 121 34.82 -15.00 11.81
C PHE A 121 36.28 -15.45 11.69
N ALA A 122 36.84 -15.54 10.48
CA ALA A 122 38.25 -15.86 10.28
C ALA A 122 39.16 -14.75 10.83
N LYS A 123 38.79 -13.46 10.69
CA LYS A 123 39.50 -12.34 11.34
C LYS A 123 39.45 -12.46 12.86
N ARG A 124 38.29 -12.79 13.42
CA ARG A 124 38.12 -13.03 14.86
C ARG A 124 38.95 -14.23 15.33
N ALA A 125 39.12 -15.24 14.49
CA ALA A 125 39.99 -16.38 14.73
C ALA A 125 41.48 -16.09 14.44
N GLU A 126 41.83 -14.83 14.12
CA GLU A 126 43.20 -14.38 13.83
C GLU A 126 43.86 -15.08 12.62
N CYS A 127 43.06 -15.55 11.65
CA CYS A 127 43.58 -16.08 10.39
C CYS A 127 44.30 -15.02 9.58
N LYS A 128 45.31 -15.45 8.80
CA LYS A 128 45.95 -14.62 7.77
C LYS A 128 45.20 -14.75 6.45
N PHE A 129 45.25 -13.70 5.63
CA PHE A 129 44.52 -13.63 4.37
C PHE A 129 45.42 -13.43 3.15
N ILE A 130 45.18 -14.21 2.10
CA ILE A 130 45.51 -13.81 0.72
C ILE A 130 44.18 -13.61 0.01
N TRP A 131 44.02 -12.51 -0.71
CA TRP A 131 42.81 -12.28 -1.49
C TRP A 131 43.13 -11.94 -2.93
N MET A 132 42.28 -12.38 -3.85
CA MET A 132 42.47 -12.21 -5.27
C MET A 132 41.19 -11.69 -5.93
N SER A 133 41.33 -10.72 -6.84
CA SER A 133 40.20 -10.15 -7.59
C SER A 133 40.57 -9.86 -9.04
N ALA A 134 39.57 -9.86 -9.93
CA ALA A 134 39.76 -9.48 -11.32
C ALA A 134 39.56 -7.98 -11.59
N THR A 135 38.56 -7.37 -10.95
CA THR A 135 38.06 -6.03 -11.30
C THR A 135 37.41 -5.37 -10.08
N ILE A 136 38.22 -4.76 -9.20
CA ILE A 136 37.75 -3.97 -8.05
C ILE A 136 38.68 -2.78 -7.79
N ASP A 137 38.17 -1.80 -7.04
CA ASP A 137 39.03 -0.93 -6.21
C ASP A 137 39.57 -1.76 -5.02
N PRO A 138 40.90 -1.95 -4.89
CA PRO A 138 41.49 -2.77 -3.84
C PRO A 138 41.40 -2.18 -2.43
N LYS A 139 41.13 -0.87 -2.29
CA LYS A 139 41.32 -0.15 -1.02
C LYS A 139 40.49 -0.75 0.12
N ALA A 140 39.22 -1.03 -0.12
CA ALA A 140 38.31 -1.56 0.90
C ALA A 140 38.81 -2.88 1.51
N TYR A 141 39.27 -3.81 0.68
CA TYR A 141 39.78 -5.11 1.15
C TYR A 141 41.18 -5.01 1.74
N THR A 142 41.99 -4.07 1.25
CA THR A 142 43.32 -3.79 1.82
C THR A 142 43.19 -3.34 3.26
N ASP A 143 42.35 -2.33 3.49
CA ASP A 143 42.10 -1.76 4.81
C ASP A 143 41.40 -2.79 5.73
N TYR A 144 40.37 -3.48 5.22
CA TYR A 144 39.60 -4.44 6.00
C TYR A 144 40.39 -5.70 6.37
N LEU A 145 41.12 -6.32 5.44
CA LEU A 145 41.88 -7.55 5.72
C LEU A 145 43.30 -7.30 6.25
N GLY A 146 43.70 -6.03 6.40
CA GLY A 146 45.04 -5.66 6.86
C GLY A 146 46.14 -6.12 5.90
N ALA A 147 45.89 -6.03 4.59
CA ALA A 147 46.85 -6.47 3.59
C ALA A 147 48.02 -5.47 3.53
N HIS A 148 49.26 -5.98 3.64
CA HIS A 148 50.45 -5.13 3.69
C HIS A 148 50.86 -4.59 2.30
N CYS A 149 50.42 -5.25 1.23
CA CYS A 149 50.61 -4.81 -0.14
C CYS A 149 49.49 -5.33 -1.05
N VAL A 150 49.35 -4.69 -2.21
CA VAL A 150 48.47 -5.12 -3.30
C VAL A 150 49.29 -5.21 -4.57
N ILE A 151 49.27 -6.37 -5.21
CA ILE A 151 50.00 -6.67 -6.44
C ILE A 151 49.04 -6.57 -7.62
N GLU A 152 49.30 -5.65 -8.55
CA GLU A 152 48.42 -5.38 -9.69
C GLU A 152 49.02 -5.87 -11.02
N CYS A 153 48.21 -6.61 -11.78
CA CYS A 153 48.61 -7.11 -13.12
C CYS A 153 47.45 -7.08 -14.12
N SER A 154 47.57 -6.28 -15.18
CA SER A 154 46.57 -6.19 -16.25
C SER A 154 47.11 -6.70 -17.60
N ALA A 155 46.30 -7.47 -18.33
CA ALA A 155 46.54 -7.80 -19.73
C ALA A 155 45.74 -6.83 -20.63
N PHE A 156 46.39 -5.81 -21.17
CA PHE A 156 45.79 -4.88 -22.13
C PHE A 156 46.79 -4.53 -23.24
N ASP A 157 46.44 -4.86 -24.47
CA ASP A 157 47.16 -4.43 -25.67
C ASP A 157 46.42 -3.26 -26.35
N PRO A 158 46.98 -2.03 -26.35
CA PRO A 158 46.36 -0.87 -26.99
C PRO A 158 46.05 -1.06 -28.48
N SER A 159 46.83 -1.88 -29.20
CA SER A 159 46.59 -2.18 -30.61
C SER A 159 45.36 -3.06 -30.85
N ARG A 160 44.91 -3.77 -29.80
CA ARG A 160 43.73 -4.64 -29.79
C ARG A 160 42.57 -4.04 -29.00
N LYS A 161 42.54 -2.71 -28.87
CA LYS A 161 41.43 -1.99 -28.26
C LYS A 161 40.13 -2.26 -29.04
N ALA A 162 39.08 -2.71 -28.34
CA ALA A 162 37.82 -3.06 -28.99
C ALA A 162 37.05 -1.81 -29.41
N LYS A 163 36.30 -1.90 -30.52
CA LYS A 163 35.31 -0.88 -30.92
C LYS A 163 34.06 -1.06 -30.08
N VAL A 164 33.60 0.01 -29.42
CA VAL A 164 32.39 -0.02 -28.58
C VAL A 164 31.27 0.81 -29.21
N GLU A 165 30.07 0.25 -29.30
CA GLU A 165 28.86 0.95 -29.75
C GLU A 165 27.71 0.69 -28.76
N CYS A 166 26.99 1.76 -28.41
CA CYS A 166 25.84 1.69 -27.51
C CYS A 166 24.52 1.89 -28.27
N PHE A 167 23.50 1.11 -27.90
CA PHE A 167 22.16 1.15 -28.48
C PHE A 167 21.11 1.36 -27.39
N PRO A 168 19.98 2.02 -27.69
CA PRO A 168 18.85 2.11 -26.75
C PRO A 168 18.38 0.72 -26.34
N LYS A 169 18.13 0.50 -25.06
CA LYS A 169 17.72 -0.81 -24.53
C LYS A 169 16.41 -1.33 -25.11
N ALA A 170 15.51 -0.42 -25.50
CA ALA A 170 14.27 -0.75 -26.20
C ALA A 170 14.47 -1.36 -27.60
N SER A 171 15.69 -1.36 -28.13
CA SER A 171 16.02 -1.97 -29.42
C SER A 171 15.88 -3.50 -29.34
N ASP A 172 15.34 -4.10 -30.41
CA ASP A 172 15.16 -5.56 -30.47
C ASP A 172 16.51 -6.27 -30.68
N LEU A 173 17.04 -6.86 -29.61
CA LEU A 173 18.29 -7.64 -29.63
C LEU A 173 18.25 -8.79 -30.66
N GLY A 174 17.12 -9.48 -30.78
CA GLY A 174 16.97 -10.57 -31.73
C GLY A 174 17.03 -10.06 -33.17
N LYS A 175 16.38 -8.93 -33.45
CA LYS A 175 16.47 -8.26 -34.75
C LYS A 175 17.89 -7.77 -35.02
N PHE A 176 18.56 -7.15 -34.05
CA PHE A 176 19.95 -6.68 -34.19
C PHE A 176 20.90 -7.82 -34.61
N ILE A 177 20.76 -8.99 -33.99
CA ILE A 177 21.58 -10.16 -34.35
C ILE A 177 21.22 -10.67 -35.75
N ARG A 178 19.93 -10.78 -36.08
CA ARG A 178 19.47 -11.26 -37.40
C ARG A 178 19.89 -10.32 -38.55
N ASP A 179 19.78 -9.02 -38.36
CA ASP A 179 20.17 -8.01 -39.36
C ASP A 179 21.69 -8.05 -39.66
N ARG A 180 22.48 -8.70 -38.80
CA ARG A 180 23.94 -8.88 -38.94
C ARG A 180 24.35 -10.32 -39.22
N MET A 181 23.40 -11.22 -39.45
CA MET A 181 23.71 -12.65 -39.55
C MET A 181 24.73 -12.94 -40.66
N ASP A 182 24.56 -12.33 -41.83
CA ASP A 182 25.49 -12.48 -42.96
C ASP A 182 26.91 -12.00 -42.62
N GLU A 183 27.03 -10.91 -41.86
CA GLU A 183 28.32 -10.41 -41.37
C GLU A 183 28.94 -11.39 -40.37
N ILE A 184 28.16 -11.87 -39.40
CA ILE A 184 28.59 -12.80 -38.34
C ILE A 184 29.15 -14.08 -38.94
N VAL A 185 28.44 -14.66 -39.92
CA VAL A 185 28.84 -15.91 -40.58
C VAL A 185 30.05 -15.68 -41.49
N ARG A 186 30.02 -14.64 -42.35
CA ARG A 186 31.10 -14.32 -43.30
C ARG A 186 32.42 -13.97 -42.60
N GLU A 187 32.37 -13.20 -41.52
CA GLU A 187 33.56 -12.83 -40.73
C GLU A 187 33.98 -13.93 -39.73
N ARG A 188 33.23 -15.04 -39.66
CA ARG A 188 33.43 -16.12 -38.69
C ARG A 188 33.59 -15.57 -37.27
N ARG A 189 32.60 -14.83 -36.77
CA ARG A 189 32.66 -14.20 -35.44
C ARG A 189 32.41 -15.21 -34.31
N GLY A 190 33.16 -15.09 -33.22
CA GLY A 190 32.83 -15.74 -31.95
C GLY A 190 32.19 -14.73 -30.99
N ILE A 191 30.93 -14.94 -30.63
CA ILE A 191 30.11 -13.94 -29.91
C ILE A 191 29.60 -14.50 -28.58
N ALA A 192 29.77 -13.72 -27.51
CA ALA A 192 29.08 -13.92 -26.24
C ALA A 192 28.03 -12.83 -26.04
N VAL A 193 26.81 -13.22 -25.72
CA VAL A 193 25.67 -12.30 -25.52
C VAL A 193 25.20 -12.40 -24.08
N PHE A 194 25.36 -11.34 -23.30
CA PHE A 194 24.91 -11.26 -21.91
C PHE A 194 23.48 -10.73 -21.83
N VAL A 195 22.56 -11.57 -21.33
CA VAL A 195 21.13 -11.27 -21.17
C VAL A 195 20.69 -11.44 -19.71
N PRO A 196 19.66 -10.71 -19.24
CA PRO A 196 19.32 -10.64 -17.82
C PRO A 196 18.73 -11.94 -17.25
N THR A 197 18.01 -12.75 -18.04
CA THR A 197 17.25 -13.90 -17.52
C THR A 197 17.60 -15.21 -18.20
N ARG A 198 17.38 -16.33 -17.48
CA ARG A 198 17.52 -17.70 -18.02
C ARG A 198 16.62 -17.90 -19.24
N ALA A 199 15.36 -17.44 -19.12
CA ALA A 199 14.37 -17.54 -20.19
C ALA A 199 14.81 -16.81 -21.46
N ASP A 200 15.44 -15.64 -21.35
CA ASP A 200 15.97 -14.91 -22.51
C ASP A 200 17.12 -15.68 -23.17
N ALA A 201 18.07 -16.19 -22.37
CA ALA A 201 19.21 -16.95 -22.89
C ALA A 201 18.76 -18.19 -23.67
N GLU A 202 17.84 -18.97 -23.09
CA GLU A 202 17.27 -20.15 -23.73
C GLU A 202 16.43 -19.81 -24.97
N LYS A 203 15.66 -18.73 -24.92
CA LYS A 203 14.81 -18.29 -26.05
C LYS A 203 15.67 -17.90 -27.24
N TYR A 204 16.63 -17.00 -27.06
CA TYR A 204 17.42 -16.49 -28.18
C TYR A 204 18.32 -17.56 -28.80
N ALA A 205 18.86 -18.49 -28.00
CA ALA A 205 19.60 -19.63 -28.53
C ALA A 205 18.70 -20.54 -29.38
N ARG A 206 17.47 -20.82 -28.94
CA ARG A 206 16.49 -21.59 -29.72
C ARG A 206 16.07 -20.89 -31.00
N ASP A 207 15.82 -19.59 -30.95
CA ASP A 207 15.43 -18.79 -32.12
C ASP A 207 16.50 -18.81 -33.23
N LEU A 208 17.76 -19.07 -32.89
CA LEU A 208 18.89 -19.20 -33.83
C LEU A 208 19.31 -20.66 -34.08
N SER A 209 18.65 -21.63 -33.45
CA SER A 209 18.94 -23.04 -33.69
C SER A 209 18.49 -23.42 -35.12
N GLY A 210 19.43 -23.92 -35.92
CA GLY A 210 19.18 -24.30 -37.32
C GLY A 210 19.68 -23.30 -38.38
N VAL A 211 20.30 -22.18 -38.00
CA VAL A 211 21.01 -21.31 -38.95
C VAL A 211 22.23 -22.04 -39.53
N GLU A 212 22.31 -22.16 -40.85
CA GLU A 212 23.39 -22.88 -41.52
C GLU A 212 24.77 -22.24 -41.24
N GLY A 213 25.74 -23.06 -40.87
CA GLY A 213 27.11 -22.62 -40.60
C GLY A 213 27.30 -21.89 -39.26
N LEU A 214 26.27 -21.73 -38.42
CA LEU A 214 26.35 -21.08 -37.11
C LEU A 214 26.08 -22.06 -35.96
N HIS A 215 26.96 -22.08 -34.96
CA HIS A 215 26.66 -22.76 -33.70
C HIS A 215 26.03 -21.79 -32.69
N ALA A 216 24.78 -22.04 -32.28
CA ALA A 216 24.07 -21.24 -31.29
C ALA A 216 23.76 -22.07 -30.03
N ASP A 217 24.17 -21.58 -28.86
CA ASP A 217 23.90 -22.24 -27.58
C ASP A 217 23.67 -21.21 -26.44
N PHE A 218 23.38 -21.68 -25.23
CA PHE A 218 23.16 -20.85 -24.06
C PHE A 218 23.81 -21.39 -22.78
N TYR A 219 24.09 -20.51 -21.83
CA TYR A 219 24.54 -20.85 -20.49
C TYR A 219 23.96 -19.94 -19.41
N HIS A 220 23.45 -20.53 -18.34
CA HIS A 220 23.11 -19.84 -17.11
C HIS A 220 23.46 -20.72 -15.92
N GLY A 221 23.37 -20.22 -14.69
CA GLY A 221 23.65 -21.00 -13.48
C GLY A 221 22.79 -22.27 -13.30
N GLY A 222 21.77 -22.45 -14.15
CA GLY A 222 20.95 -23.66 -14.25
C GLY A 222 21.49 -24.71 -15.24
N GLU A 223 22.61 -24.46 -15.93
CA GLU A 223 23.31 -25.43 -16.78
C GLU A 223 24.59 -25.99 -16.11
N SER A 224 25.01 -27.21 -16.48
CA SER A 224 26.29 -27.76 -16.01
C SER A 224 27.46 -26.97 -16.60
N ALA A 225 28.52 -26.76 -15.83
CA ALA A 225 29.74 -26.12 -16.32
C ALA A 225 30.40 -26.90 -17.49
N GLU A 226 30.19 -28.22 -17.56
CA GLU A 226 30.65 -29.05 -18.68
C GLU A 226 30.06 -28.60 -20.03
N LYS A 227 28.90 -27.94 -20.04
CA LYS A 227 28.31 -27.38 -21.26
C LYS A 227 29.23 -26.34 -21.92
N LEU A 228 30.03 -25.63 -21.12
CA LEU A 228 30.98 -24.64 -21.61
C LEU A 228 32.34 -25.22 -22.00
N ARG A 229 32.61 -26.50 -21.68
CA ARG A 229 33.89 -27.14 -21.97
C ARG A 229 34.25 -27.11 -23.46
N PRO A 230 33.36 -27.43 -24.41
CA PRO A 230 33.70 -27.36 -25.84
C PRO A 230 34.10 -25.97 -26.31
N PHE A 231 33.53 -24.91 -25.71
CA PHE A 231 33.89 -23.51 -25.99
C PHE A 231 35.25 -23.13 -25.37
N LEU A 232 35.57 -23.68 -24.21
CA LEU A 232 36.86 -23.47 -23.54
C LEU A 232 38.04 -24.18 -24.22
N THR A 233 37.80 -25.39 -24.72
CA THR A 233 38.82 -26.23 -25.34
C THR A 233 39.02 -25.89 -26.82
N GLY A 234 38.14 -25.06 -27.38
CA GLY A 234 38.16 -24.68 -28.79
C GLY A 234 37.60 -25.76 -29.72
N GLU A 235 36.86 -26.73 -29.18
CA GLU A 235 36.14 -27.74 -29.98
C GLU A 235 35.03 -27.10 -30.80
N ILE A 236 34.38 -26.05 -30.27
CA ILE A 236 33.43 -25.24 -31.03
C ILE A 236 34.20 -24.18 -31.82
N LEU A 237 34.22 -24.36 -33.14
CA LEU A 237 34.86 -23.44 -34.07
C LEU A 237 33.95 -22.26 -34.42
N ARG A 238 34.57 -21.13 -34.76
CA ARG A 238 33.87 -19.96 -35.30
C ARG A 238 33.20 -20.27 -36.65
N PRO A 239 32.00 -19.72 -36.95
CA PRO A 239 31.25 -18.77 -36.12
C PRO A 239 30.36 -19.45 -35.06
N PHE A 240 30.25 -18.81 -33.90
CA PHE A 240 29.34 -19.24 -32.84
C PHE A 240 28.76 -18.05 -32.09
N ILE A 241 27.56 -18.24 -31.51
CA ILE A 241 26.94 -17.33 -30.55
C ILE A 241 26.55 -18.11 -29.30
N ILE A 242 26.98 -17.62 -28.14
CA ILE A 242 26.54 -18.17 -26.87
C ILE A 242 25.83 -17.11 -26.03
N PHE A 243 24.55 -17.36 -25.70
CA PHE A 243 23.74 -16.49 -24.86
C PHE A 243 23.91 -16.86 -23.40
N MET A 244 24.24 -15.90 -22.55
CA MET A 244 24.51 -16.18 -21.15
C MET A 244 23.95 -15.14 -20.19
N THR A 245 23.64 -15.59 -18.98
CA THR A 245 23.41 -14.67 -17.86
C THR A 245 24.76 -14.22 -17.27
N ILE A 246 24.74 -13.34 -16.27
CA ILE A 246 25.95 -12.90 -15.55
C ILE A 246 26.78 -14.07 -14.99
N ALA A 247 26.19 -15.25 -14.80
CA ALA A 247 26.92 -16.46 -14.42
C ALA A 247 28.08 -16.82 -15.38
N GLY A 248 27.98 -16.43 -16.66
CA GLY A 248 29.06 -16.61 -17.63
C GLY A 248 30.14 -15.52 -17.57
N ALA A 249 29.97 -14.46 -16.77
CA ALA A 249 30.88 -13.32 -16.73
C ALA A 249 32.15 -13.60 -15.92
N SER A 250 32.06 -14.41 -14.86
CA SER A 250 33.19 -14.73 -13.99
C SER A 250 33.99 -15.95 -14.42
N SER A 251 33.35 -16.83 -15.17
CA SER A 251 33.89 -18.14 -15.49
C SER A 251 34.25 -18.13 -16.97
N LEU A 252 35.47 -18.58 -17.29
CA LEU A 252 35.81 -19.27 -18.55
C LEU A 252 36.38 -18.37 -19.67
N ASN A 253 37.62 -18.64 -20.08
CA ASN A 253 38.26 -18.03 -21.24
C ASN A 253 37.78 -18.72 -22.52
N ILE A 254 36.69 -18.23 -23.12
CA ILE A 254 36.09 -18.81 -24.33
C ILE A 254 37.06 -18.62 -25.50
N GLN A 255 37.50 -19.72 -26.09
CA GLN A 255 38.45 -19.70 -27.20
C GLN A 255 37.77 -19.14 -28.45
N GLY A 256 38.47 -18.26 -29.15
CA GLY A 256 37.91 -17.61 -30.32
C GLY A 256 36.81 -16.59 -30.00
N LEU A 257 36.68 -16.06 -28.78
CA LEU A 257 35.79 -14.92 -28.54
C LEU A 257 36.39 -13.62 -29.12
N ASP A 258 35.63 -12.89 -29.95
CA ASP A 258 36.03 -11.58 -30.50
C ASP A 258 34.94 -10.51 -30.42
N THR A 259 33.73 -10.88 -30.03
CA THR A 259 32.60 -9.97 -29.91
C THR A 259 31.84 -10.23 -28.62
N VAL A 260 31.48 -9.15 -27.93
CA VAL A 260 30.59 -9.21 -26.76
C VAL A 260 29.39 -8.31 -26.99
N ILE A 261 28.20 -8.84 -26.74
CA ILE A 261 26.95 -8.07 -26.71
C ILE A 261 26.45 -8.09 -25.27
N ILE A 262 26.11 -6.93 -24.71
CA ILE A 262 25.69 -6.78 -23.32
C ILE A 262 24.33 -6.08 -23.28
N VAL A 263 23.34 -6.73 -22.66
CA VAL A 263 22.14 -6.03 -22.20
C VAL A 263 22.44 -5.46 -20.82
N ASP A 264 22.39 -4.13 -20.68
CA ASP A 264 22.65 -3.41 -19.42
C ASP A 264 21.46 -3.57 -18.46
N GLU A 265 21.27 -4.80 -17.99
CA GLU A 265 20.25 -5.21 -17.04
C GLU A 265 20.66 -6.49 -16.32
N THR A 266 20.37 -6.55 -15.03
CA THR A 266 20.39 -7.76 -14.23
C THR A 266 19.20 -7.79 -13.29
N VAL A 267 18.77 -8.98 -12.90
CA VAL A 267 17.71 -9.15 -11.89
C VAL A 267 18.41 -9.39 -10.55
N ARG A 268 18.24 -8.47 -9.62
CA ARG A 268 18.76 -8.60 -8.24
C ARG A 268 17.60 -8.83 -7.29
N GLU A 269 17.85 -9.64 -6.27
CA GLU A 269 17.05 -9.55 -5.06
C GLU A 269 17.47 -8.28 -4.33
N ILE A 270 16.54 -7.60 -3.67
CA ILE A 270 16.77 -6.46 -2.78
C ILE A 270 15.76 -6.52 -1.63
N VAL A 271 15.98 -5.80 -0.54
CA VAL A 271 15.23 -5.86 0.71
C VAL A 271 14.67 -4.47 0.93
N ARG A 272 13.38 -4.28 0.61
CA ARG A 272 12.68 -3.01 0.87
C ARG A 272 11.87 -3.13 2.14
N GLY A 273 12.20 -2.33 3.16
CA GLY A 273 11.50 -2.33 4.43
C GLY A 273 11.53 -3.70 5.13
N GLY A 274 12.66 -4.41 5.02
CA GLY A 274 12.84 -5.73 5.64
C GLY A 274 12.29 -6.91 4.85
N VAL A 275 11.90 -6.74 3.58
CA VAL A 275 11.43 -7.89 2.77
C VAL A 275 12.04 -7.99 1.39
N LYS A 276 12.43 -9.22 1.03
CA LYS A 276 13.11 -9.60 -0.21
C LYS A 276 12.20 -9.46 -1.44
N CYS A 277 12.67 -8.72 -2.43
CA CYS A 277 12.00 -8.27 -3.64
C CYS A 277 12.92 -8.47 -4.85
N LEU A 278 12.41 -9.03 -5.95
CA LEU A 278 13.17 -9.07 -7.21
C LEU A 278 12.97 -7.76 -8.00
N GLU A 279 14.07 -7.08 -8.32
CA GLU A 279 14.10 -5.85 -9.11
C GLU A 279 15.09 -5.94 -10.27
N LYS A 280 14.76 -5.24 -11.35
CA LYS A 280 15.66 -5.05 -12.49
C LYS A 280 16.56 -3.86 -12.21
N HIS A 281 17.87 -4.08 -12.28
CA HIS A 281 18.88 -3.05 -12.10
C HIS A 281 19.82 -2.98 -13.30
N PRO A 282 20.38 -1.81 -13.64
CA PRO A 282 21.51 -1.72 -14.56
C PRO A 282 22.71 -2.53 -14.04
N LEU A 283 23.60 -2.94 -14.93
CA LEU A 283 24.89 -3.52 -14.55
C LEU A 283 25.80 -2.42 -13.97
N GLY A 284 26.58 -2.77 -12.95
CA GLY A 284 27.61 -1.89 -12.42
C GLY A 284 28.83 -1.82 -13.34
N ALA A 285 29.76 -0.92 -13.01
CA ALA A 285 31.00 -0.75 -13.78
C ALA A 285 31.84 -2.04 -13.78
N ASN A 286 31.92 -2.73 -12.64
CA ASN A 286 32.67 -3.97 -12.48
C ASN A 286 32.17 -5.08 -13.41
N GLU A 287 30.84 -5.29 -13.48
CA GLU A 287 30.23 -6.30 -14.35
C GLU A 287 30.48 -6.00 -15.83
N LEU A 288 30.31 -4.73 -16.23
CA LEU A 288 30.57 -4.31 -17.60
C LEU A 288 32.03 -4.51 -18.00
N LEU A 289 32.97 -4.09 -17.14
CA LEU A 289 34.40 -4.28 -17.35
C LEU A 289 34.78 -5.76 -17.41
N GLN A 290 34.16 -6.60 -16.58
CA GLN A 290 34.40 -8.05 -16.57
C GLN A 290 33.91 -8.71 -17.87
N MET A 291 32.73 -8.33 -18.37
CA MET A 291 32.16 -8.84 -19.62
C MET A 291 32.94 -8.34 -20.85
N GLY A 292 33.11 -7.02 -20.97
CA GLY A 292 33.78 -6.40 -22.13
C GLY A 292 35.29 -6.63 -22.15
N GLY A 293 35.93 -6.74 -20.99
CA GLY A 293 37.37 -7.03 -20.84
C GLY A 293 37.80 -8.37 -21.43
N ARG A 294 36.85 -9.26 -21.74
CA ARG A 294 37.12 -10.53 -22.45
C ARG A 294 37.62 -10.32 -23.87
N VAL A 295 37.24 -9.20 -24.50
CA VAL A 295 37.58 -8.85 -25.87
C VAL A 295 38.45 -7.59 -25.92
N ASN A 296 38.18 -6.60 -25.08
CA ASN A 296 38.89 -5.33 -25.07
C ASN A 296 40.37 -5.49 -24.72
N GLY A 297 41.27 -5.11 -25.65
CA GLY A 297 42.72 -5.20 -25.46
C GLY A 297 43.28 -6.60 -25.63
N ARG A 298 42.51 -7.55 -26.20
CA ARG A 298 42.90 -8.97 -26.32
C ARG A 298 42.62 -9.57 -27.70
N ALA A 299 41.43 -9.35 -28.23
CA ALA A 299 41.02 -9.92 -29.51
C ALA A 299 41.34 -8.95 -30.66
N GLU A 300 41.82 -9.51 -31.77
CA GLU A 300 41.96 -8.74 -33.02
C GLU A 300 40.57 -8.37 -33.55
N ASN A 301 40.41 -7.10 -33.96
CA ASN A 301 39.13 -6.55 -34.44
C ASN A 301 37.96 -6.74 -33.45
N GLY A 302 38.26 -6.63 -32.15
CA GLY A 302 37.30 -6.78 -31.07
C GLY A 302 36.13 -5.81 -31.18
N LYS A 303 34.90 -6.30 -30.97
CA LYS A 303 33.67 -5.48 -30.96
C LYS A 303 32.91 -5.65 -29.64
N ILE A 304 32.40 -4.56 -29.07
CA ILE A 304 31.53 -4.55 -27.89
C ILE A 304 30.26 -3.77 -28.23
N PHE A 305 29.11 -4.40 -28.06
CA PHE A 305 27.81 -3.78 -28.27
C PHE A 305 27.05 -3.74 -26.94
N ILE A 306 26.58 -2.56 -26.51
CA ILE A 306 25.91 -2.39 -25.22
C ILE A 306 24.49 -1.84 -25.44
N PHE A 307 23.49 -2.57 -24.97
CA PHE A 307 22.09 -2.14 -24.99
C PHE A 307 21.74 -1.51 -23.65
N SER A 308 21.64 -0.18 -23.60
CA SER A 308 21.44 0.58 -22.38
C SER A 308 20.56 1.80 -22.61
N ASP A 309 19.80 2.20 -21.58
CA ASP A 309 19.02 3.44 -21.56
C ASP A 309 19.82 4.64 -21.02
N ARG A 310 21.05 4.39 -20.53
CA ARG A 310 21.92 5.43 -19.99
C ARG A 310 23.10 5.71 -20.92
N HIS A 311 23.56 6.95 -20.91
CA HIS A 311 24.72 7.36 -21.70
C HIS A 311 25.97 6.73 -21.09
N LEU A 312 26.60 5.80 -21.80
CA LEU A 312 27.68 4.98 -21.28
C LEU A 312 28.93 5.11 -22.16
N ASP A 313 30.03 5.60 -21.59
CA ASP A 313 31.35 5.53 -22.20
C ASP A 313 32.14 4.40 -21.54
N PHE A 314 32.18 3.25 -22.21
CA PHE A 314 32.82 2.03 -21.72
C PHE A 314 34.31 2.22 -21.40
N HIS A 315 35.03 3.04 -22.20
CA HIS A 315 36.46 3.25 -22.00
C HIS A 315 36.78 4.17 -20.82
N SER A 316 35.79 4.93 -20.35
CA SER A 316 35.90 5.76 -19.15
C SER A 316 35.57 5.02 -17.85
N LEU A 317 34.99 3.82 -17.93
CA LEU A 317 34.61 3.03 -16.76
C LEU A 317 35.84 2.69 -15.92
N LYS A 318 35.70 2.83 -14.61
CA LYS A 318 36.70 2.44 -13.62
C LYS A 318 36.15 1.33 -12.73
N PRO A 319 36.99 0.43 -12.21
CA PRO A 319 36.57 -0.49 -11.16
C PRO A 319 36.03 0.28 -9.95
N GLU A 320 34.95 -0.23 -9.38
CA GLU A 320 34.28 0.34 -8.21
C GLU A 320 34.34 -0.66 -7.04
N MET A 321 33.99 -0.21 -5.85
CA MET A 321 33.79 -1.10 -4.70
C MET A 321 32.62 -2.06 -5.00
N PRO A 322 32.75 -3.37 -4.72
CA PRO A 322 31.63 -4.29 -4.86
C PRO A 322 30.53 -3.93 -3.85
N GLN A 323 29.30 -4.29 -4.19
CA GLN A 323 28.17 -4.14 -3.28
C GLN A 323 28.22 -5.26 -2.24
N PHE A 324 28.40 -4.90 -0.97
CA PHE A 324 28.34 -5.86 0.14
C PHE A 324 26.89 -6.23 0.45
N VAL A 325 26.70 -7.49 0.84
CA VAL A 325 25.41 -8.12 1.06
C VAL A 325 24.93 -7.88 2.49
N LEU A 326 25.83 -8.01 3.49
CA LEU A 326 25.46 -7.92 4.92
C LEU A 326 25.27 -6.52 5.48
N GLY A 327 25.68 -5.49 4.74
CA GLY A 327 25.40 -4.09 5.08
C GLY A 327 24.56 -3.39 4.01
N GLY A 328 23.80 -4.18 3.25
CA GLY A 328 23.08 -3.75 2.07
C GLY A 328 21.63 -4.21 2.10
N GLU A 329 20.89 -3.93 1.04
CA GLU A 329 19.49 -4.31 0.94
C GLU A 329 19.32 -5.83 0.64
N LEU A 330 20.12 -6.78 1.13
CA LEU A 330 20.04 -8.18 0.63
C LEU A 330 20.00 -9.28 1.71
N GLU A 331 19.95 -8.89 2.98
CA GLU A 331 20.31 -9.69 4.15
C GLU A 331 19.23 -10.70 4.61
N ASP A 332 19.57 -11.99 4.78
CA ASP A 332 18.83 -12.95 5.63
C ASP A 332 19.31 -12.87 7.09
N LEU A 333 18.82 -11.86 7.79
CA LEU A 333 19.25 -11.58 9.16
C LEU A 333 18.83 -12.63 10.20
N GLU A 334 17.81 -13.45 9.91
CA GLU A 334 17.46 -14.57 10.78
C GLU A 334 18.56 -15.64 10.75
N ARG A 335 19.05 -16.00 9.55
CA ARG A 335 20.15 -16.96 9.43
C ARG A 335 21.43 -16.41 10.04
N VAL A 336 21.73 -15.14 9.82
CA VAL A 336 22.88 -14.45 10.44
C VAL A 336 22.75 -14.47 11.97
N ALA A 337 21.57 -14.17 12.53
CA ALA A 337 21.34 -14.18 13.97
C ALA A 337 21.52 -15.58 14.59
N LEU A 338 21.03 -16.64 13.93
CA LEU A 338 21.26 -18.03 14.38
C LEU A 338 22.75 -18.40 14.37
N ILE A 339 23.48 -17.99 13.32
CA ILE A 339 24.94 -18.22 13.22
C ILE A 339 25.69 -17.45 14.31
N CYS A 340 25.35 -16.18 14.53
CA CYS A 340 25.96 -15.36 15.58
C CYS A 340 25.69 -15.94 16.98
N ALA A 341 24.45 -16.37 17.25
CA ALA A 341 24.08 -17.01 18.50
C ALA A 341 24.81 -18.35 18.72
N LYS A 342 25.05 -19.14 17.65
CA LYS A 342 25.87 -20.35 17.70
C LYS A 342 27.32 -20.03 18.09
N MET A 343 27.85 -18.93 17.58
CA MET A 343 29.20 -18.42 17.88
C MET A 343 29.29 -17.70 19.23
N GLY A 344 28.18 -17.49 19.93
CA GLY A 344 28.14 -16.75 21.19
C GLY A 344 28.49 -15.26 21.02
N VAL A 345 28.13 -14.66 19.89
CA VAL A 345 28.43 -13.26 19.57
C VAL A 345 27.18 -12.49 19.17
N ASP A 346 27.22 -11.17 19.37
CA ASP A 346 26.25 -10.26 18.79
C ASP A 346 26.73 -9.79 17.41
N GLY A 347 25.93 -10.01 16.38
CA GLY A 347 26.26 -9.62 14.99
C GLY A 347 26.55 -8.13 14.83
N ARG A 348 26.00 -7.26 15.68
CA ARG A 348 26.27 -5.81 15.69
C ARG A 348 27.70 -5.46 16.08
N THR A 349 28.37 -6.37 16.77
CA THR A 349 29.75 -6.20 17.25
C THR A 349 30.78 -6.87 16.34
N LEU A 350 30.34 -7.59 15.31
CA LEU A 350 31.23 -8.21 14.34
C LEU A 350 31.81 -7.14 13.41
N ASP A 351 33.12 -7.22 13.19
CA ASP A 351 33.81 -6.43 12.18
C ASP A 351 33.50 -7.00 10.80
N LEU A 352 32.35 -6.62 10.24
CA LEU A 352 31.85 -7.00 8.93
C LEU A 352 32.27 -5.94 7.90
N ILE A 353 32.84 -6.35 6.78
CA ILE A 353 33.30 -5.43 5.73
C ILE A 353 32.20 -4.47 5.22
N GLY A 354 30.96 -4.97 5.11
CA GLY A 354 29.81 -4.16 4.72
C GLY A 354 29.11 -3.46 5.89
N GLY A 355 29.40 -3.83 7.15
CA GLY A 355 28.55 -3.53 8.30
C GLY A 355 27.31 -4.44 8.38
N ILE A 356 26.35 -4.05 9.23
CA ILE A 356 25.03 -4.70 9.37
C ILE A 356 23.96 -3.67 9.75
N GLU A 357 22.74 -3.82 9.22
CA GLU A 357 21.62 -2.95 9.61
C GLU A 357 21.11 -3.32 11.02
N HIS A 358 21.42 -2.46 12.00
CA HIS A 358 21.23 -2.77 13.41
C HIS A 358 19.76 -2.97 13.78
N PHE A 359 18.84 -2.16 13.24
CA PHE A 359 17.42 -2.28 13.60
C PHE A 359 16.79 -3.55 13.05
N ALA A 360 17.10 -3.92 11.81
CA ALA A 360 16.64 -5.15 11.19
C ALA A 360 17.22 -6.39 11.91
N TYR A 361 18.49 -6.33 12.31
CA TYR A 361 19.10 -7.42 13.08
C TYR A 361 18.42 -7.59 14.44
N ILE A 362 18.16 -6.49 15.16
CA ILE A 362 17.43 -6.53 16.44
C ILE A 362 16.02 -7.13 16.26
N ARG A 363 15.31 -6.78 15.19
CA ARG A 363 14.00 -7.37 14.89
C ARG A 363 14.09 -8.87 14.61
N ALA A 364 15.10 -9.33 13.87
CA ALA A 364 15.34 -10.74 13.61
C ALA A 364 15.63 -11.51 14.91
N VAL A 365 16.51 -10.98 15.76
CA VAL A 365 16.80 -11.56 17.09
C VAL A 365 15.53 -11.63 17.95
N ALA A 366 14.74 -10.55 18.02
CA ALA A 366 13.50 -10.52 18.78
C ALA A 366 12.45 -11.49 18.24
N HIS A 367 12.37 -11.65 16.91
CA HIS A 367 11.51 -12.66 16.28
C HIS A 367 11.93 -14.07 16.70
N LEU A 368 13.20 -14.45 16.49
CA LEU A 368 13.73 -15.78 16.84
C LEU A 368 13.64 -16.08 18.34
N THR A 369 13.79 -15.05 19.20
CA THR A 369 13.60 -15.17 20.65
C THR A 369 12.14 -15.48 20.99
N ARG A 370 11.16 -14.77 20.38
CA ARG A 370 9.73 -15.07 20.56
C ARG A 370 9.34 -16.46 20.04
N ARG A 371 10.01 -16.94 18.98
CA ARG A 371 9.88 -18.32 18.48
C ARG A 371 10.52 -19.37 19.41
N GLY A 372 11.27 -18.95 20.43
CA GLY A 372 11.97 -19.84 21.36
C GLY A 372 13.24 -20.47 20.77
N LEU A 373 13.79 -19.91 19.69
CA LEU A 373 15.04 -20.38 19.07
C LEU A 373 16.27 -19.76 19.73
N LEU A 374 16.13 -18.54 20.26
CA LEU A 374 17.18 -17.80 20.98
C LEU A 374 16.78 -17.54 22.44
N THR A 375 17.77 -17.41 23.31
CA THR A 375 17.58 -16.92 24.69
C THR A 375 17.36 -15.40 24.71
N ALA A 376 16.72 -14.89 25.77
CA ALA A 376 16.43 -13.46 25.95
C ALA A 376 17.55 -12.69 26.69
N ASP A 377 18.81 -13.16 26.56
CA ASP A 377 19.98 -12.57 27.21
C ASP A 377 20.53 -11.36 26.43
N ALA A 378 21.45 -10.60 27.05
CA ALA A 378 22.11 -9.47 26.39
C ALA A 378 22.90 -9.88 25.13
N VAL A 379 23.52 -11.07 25.16
CA VAL A 379 24.07 -11.76 23.99
C VAL A 379 23.24 -13.03 23.78
N PRO A 380 22.38 -13.08 22.75
CA PRO A 380 21.50 -14.22 22.53
C PRO A 380 22.28 -15.50 22.26
N LEU A 381 21.90 -16.59 22.92
CA LEU A 381 22.42 -17.94 22.67
C LEU A 381 21.33 -18.82 22.06
N LEU A 382 21.73 -19.90 21.39
CA LEU A 382 20.77 -20.90 20.89
C LEU A 382 20.13 -21.67 22.05
N THR A 383 18.79 -21.77 22.06
CA THR A 383 18.07 -22.72 22.91
C THR A 383 18.26 -24.16 22.42
N GLU A 384 17.76 -25.17 23.14
CA GLU A 384 17.78 -26.56 22.64
C GLU A 384 17.01 -26.73 21.33
N LEU A 385 15.89 -26.01 21.15
CA LEU A 385 15.20 -25.96 19.87
C LEU A 385 16.05 -25.24 18.82
N GLY A 386 16.62 -24.09 19.18
CA GLY A 386 17.52 -23.32 18.32
C GLY A 386 18.69 -24.15 17.78
N LYS A 387 19.35 -24.94 18.63
CA LYS A 387 20.44 -25.86 18.23
C LYS A 387 19.97 -26.91 17.21
N ARG A 388 18.77 -27.47 17.38
CA ARG A 388 18.22 -28.47 16.46
C ARG A 388 17.76 -27.87 15.13
N VAL A 389 17.36 -26.60 15.11
CA VAL A 389 16.95 -25.86 13.90
C VAL A 389 18.17 -25.31 13.15
N GLU A 390 19.13 -24.68 13.83
CA GLU A 390 20.31 -24.05 13.20
C GLU A 390 21.16 -25.05 12.41
N ARG A 391 21.32 -26.28 12.93
CA ARG A 391 22.05 -27.37 12.27
C ARG A 391 21.47 -27.76 10.90
N LEU A 392 20.19 -27.45 10.65
CA LEU A 392 19.55 -27.76 9.38
C LEU A 392 19.97 -26.71 8.34
N PRO A 393 20.34 -27.14 7.12
CA PRO A 393 20.75 -26.23 6.04
C PRO A 393 19.54 -25.57 5.35
N LEU A 394 18.55 -25.14 6.13
CA LEU A 394 17.24 -24.65 5.70
C LEU A 394 16.90 -23.33 6.41
N LYS A 395 15.82 -22.69 5.94
CA LYS A 395 15.21 -21.56 6.68
C LYS A 395 14.74 -22.04 8.06
N SER A 396 14.86 -21.15 9.05
CA SER A 396 14.40 -21.33 10.44
C SER A 396 12.99 -21.94 10.48
N SER A 397 12.08 -21.37 9.71
CA SER A 397 10.67 -21.77 9.67
C SER A 397 10.44 -23.23 9.26
N TRP A 398 11.15 -23.71 8.24
CA TRP A 398 11.10 -25.12 7.83
C TRP A 398 11.85 -26.04 8.81
N GLY A 399 12.92 -25.54 9.42
CA GLY A 399 13.61 -26.29 10.47
C GLY A 399 12.71 -26.58 11.67
N GLU A 400 11.89 -25.61 12.08
CA GLU A 400 10.87 -25.79 13.13
C GLU A 400 9.81 -26.82 12.73
N ILE A 401 9.31 -26.77 11.49
CA ILE A 401 8.32 -27.73 10.97
C ILE A 401 8.90 -29.16 10.96
N ILE A 402 10.15 -29.31 10.51
CA ILE A 402 10.83 -30.60 10.48
C ILE A 402 11.03 -31.13 11.90
N ASP A 403 11.52 -30.31 12.85
CA ASP A 403 11.65 -30.71 14.26
C ASP A 403 10.30 -31.16 14.85
N ALA A 404 9.23 -30.40 14.60
CA ALA A 404 7.89 -30.74 15.04
C ALA A 404 7.39 -32.06 14.42
N SER A 405 7.61 -32.27 13.12
CA SER A 405 7.20 -33.48 12.41
C SER A 405 7.89 -34.75 12.94
N ILE A 406 9.15 -34.62 13.37
CA ILE A 406 9.94 -35.72 13.95
C ILE A 406 9.43 -36.04 15.36
N ARG A 407 9.10 -35.02 16.16
CA ARG A 407 8.52 -35.20 17.51
C ARG A 407 7.14 -35.86 17.48
N GLU A 408 6.36 -35.66 16.42
CA GLU A 408 5.09 -36.39 16.22
C GLU A 408 5.29 -37.89 15.90
N ASN A 409 6.53 -38.35 15.70
CA ASN A 409 6.89 -39.73 15.39
C ASN A 409 6.12 -40.32 14.19
N ASN A 410 5.82 -39.48 13.19
CA ASN A 410 5.12 -39.86 11.97
C ASN A 410 6.08 -39.80 10.78
N ARG A 411 6.53 -40.97 10.32
CA ARG A 411 7.49 -41.10 9.23
C ARG A 411 7.02 -40.43 7.93
N GLY A 412 5.74 -40.59 7.57
CA GLY A 412 5.17 -39.96 6.37
C GLY A 412 5.21 -38.44 6.43
N LEU A 413 4.85 -37.89 7.58
CA LEU A 413 4.86 -36.44 7.82
C LEU A 413 6.29 -35.87 7.85
N SER A 414 7.24 -36.61 8.43
CA SER A 414 8.67 -36.24 8.41
C SER A 414 9.21 -36.21 6.98
N MET A 415 8.89 -37.22 6.15
CA MET A 415 9.30 -37.24 4.74
C MET A 415 8.73 -36.05 3.95
N ILE A 416 7.45 -35.75 4.12
CA ILE A 416 6.82 -34.57 3.49
C ILE A 416 7.52 -33.29 3.93
N SER A 417 7.72 -33.10 5.23
CA SER A 417 8.32 -31.87 5.77
C SER A 417 9.76 -31.67 5.28
N ILE A 418 10.56 -32.74 5.19
CA ILE A 418 11.93 -32.69 4.68
C ILE A 418 11.97 -32.34 3.20
N VAL A 419 11.11 -32.96 2.38
CA VAL A 419 11.04 -32.68 0.95
C VAL A 419 10.52 -31.25 0.72
N CYS A 420 9.43 -30.85 1.37
CA CYS A 420 8.90 -29.49 1.27
C CYS A 420 9.92 -28.43 1.72
N GLY A 421 10.62 -28.65 2.84
CA GLY A 421 11.67 -27.74 3.29
C GLY A 421 12.88 -27.70 2.36
N SER A 422 13.14 -28.76 1.60
CA SER A 422 14.18 -28.83 0.57
C SER A 422 13.77 -28.17 -0.75
N ILE A 423 12.49 -27.88 -0.93
CA ILE A 423 11.95 -27.19 -2.10
C ILE A 423 11.89 -25.69 -1.81
N ALA A 424 12.51 -24.88 -2.68
CA ALA A 424 12.41 -23.44 -2.54
C ALA A 424 11.00 -22.92 -2.85
N LYS A 425 10.46 -23.31 -4.02
CA LYS A 425 9.18 -22.84 -4.60
C LYS A 425 8.64 -23.87 -5.60
N LEU A 426 7.32 -24.00 -5.72
CA LEU A 426 6.68 -24.81 -6.77
C LEU A 426 7.01 -24.23 -8.16
N PHE A 427 6.94 -22.91 -8.31
CA PHE A 427 7.31 -22.23 -9.55
C PHE A 427 8.76 -22.54 -9.99
N GLY A 428 9.66 -22.82 -9.05
CA GLY A 428 11.05 -23.17 -9.36
C GLY A 428 11.19 -24.52 -10.08
N ILE A 429 10.30 -25.48 -9.79
CA ILE A 429 10.38 -26.84 -10.36
C ILE A 429 9.45 -27.06 -11.56
N THR A 430 8.63 -26.07 -11.91
CA THR A 430 7.67 -26.12 -13.03
C THR A 430 7.96 -25.06 -14.10
N ARG A 431 7.69 -25.38 -15.36
CA ARG A 431 7.67 -24.43 -16.48
C ARG A 431 6.29 -23.78 -16.58
N ARG A 432 6.19 -22.65 -17.30
CA ARG A 432 4.92 -21.90 -17.46
C ARG A 432 3.76 -22.75 -18.01
N GLU A 433 4.06 -23.74 -18.83
CA GLU A 433 3.08 -24.61 -19.51
C GLU A 433 3.09 -26.04 -18.95
N TRP A 434 3.41 -26.20 -17.66
CA TRP A 434 3.48 -27.52 -17.04
C TRP A 434 2.11 -28.21 -16.98
N ASN A 435 2.11 -29.54 -17.08
CA ASN A 435 0.91 -30.35 -17.14
C ASN A 435 0.29 -30.54 -15.74
N GLN A 436 -0.73 -29.75 -15.41
CA GLN A 436 -1.45 -29.89 -14.13
C GLN A 436 -2.31 -31.16 -14.02
N ASN A 437 -2.56 -31.86 -15.13
CA ASN A 437 -3.36 -33.09 -15.15
C ASN A 437 -2.50 -34.37 -15.00
N CYS A 438 -1.23 -34.25 -14.63
CA CYS A 438 -0.32 -35.40 -14.48
C CYS A 438 -0.48 -36.19 -13.15
N GLY A 439 -1.52 -35.89 -12.36
CA GLY A 439 -1.87 -36.64 -11.15
C GLY A 439 -1.08 -36.28 -9.88
N VAL A 440 -0.28 -35.21 -9.90
CA VAL A 440 0.53 -34.75 -8.75
C VAL A 440 -0.11 -33.59 -7.96
N VAL A 441 -1.14 -32.95 -8.52
CA VAL A 441 -1.75 -31.74 -7.95
C VAL A 441 -2.52 -32.03 -6.66
N VAL A 442 -2.26 -31.23 -5.63
CA VAL A 442 -3.04 -31.16 -4.40
C VAL A 442 -3.71 -29.79 -4.33
N ALA A 443 -5.00 -29.73 -4.65
CA ALA A 443 -5.75 -28.48 -4.67
C ALA A 443 -5.65 -27.73 -3.32
N GLY A 444 -5.34 -26.43 -3.39
CA GLY A 444 -5.10 -25.58 -2.22
C GLY A 444 -3.69 -25.68 -1.61
N SER A 445 -2.76 -26.47 -2.17
CA SER A 445 -1.42 -26.62 -1.59
C SER A 445 -0.31 -26.70 -2.62
N ASP A 446 0.49 -25.63 -2.71
CA ASP A 446 1.72 -25.60 -3.49
C ASP A 446 2.78 -26.53 -2.88
N HIS A 447 2.91 -26.53 -1.55
CA HIS A 447 3.88 -27.38 -0.84
C HIS A 447 3.64 -28.87 -1.14
N LEU A 448 2.40 -29.35 -1.00
CA LEU A 448 2.07 -30.76 -1.22
C LEU A 448 2.10 -31.14 -2.70
N THR A 449 1.76 -30.21 -3.60
CA THR A 449 1.91 -30.42 -5.04
C THR A 449 3.39 -30.58 -5.41
N ALA A 450 4.26 -29.70 -4.90
CA ALA A 450 5.69 -29.78 -5.15
C ALA A 450 6.31 -31.05 -4.55
N TYR A 451 5.88 -31.42 -3.34
CA TYR A 451 6.22 -32.70 -2.74
C TYR A 451 5.84 -33.88 -3.64
N ASN A 452 4.61 -33.93 -4.16
CA ASN A 452 4.15 -35.03 -5.01
C ASN A 452 4.96 -35.15 -6.31
N ILE A 453 5.42 -34.03 -6.90
CA ILE A 453 6.30 -34.04 -8.08
C ILE A 453 7.61 -34.78 -7.75
N VAL A 454 8.27 -34.40 -6.64
CA VAL A 454 9.54 -35.00 -6.22
C VAL A 454 9.36 -36.45 -5.77
N ALA A 455 8.32 -36.74 -4.98
CA ALA A 455 7.97 -38.09 -4.56
C ALA A 455 7.72 -39.02 -5.75
N THR A 456 7.01 -38.53 -6.78
CA THR A 456 6.78 -39.27 -8.02
C THR A 456 8.06 -39.52 -8.79
N ALA A 457 8.94 -38.51 -8.89
CA ALA A 457 10.23 -38.65 -9.56
C ALA A 457 11.12 -39.69 -8.86
N LEU A 458 11.21 -39.64 -7.53
CA LEU A 458 11.94 -40.62 -6.72
C LEU A 458 11.33 -42.01 -6.85
N GLY A 459 10.01 -42.15 -6.74
CA GLY A 459 9.35 -43.45 -6.84
C GLY A 459 9.49 -44.12 -8.22
N LYS A 460 9.46 -43.34 -9.31
CA LYS A 460 9.57 -43.88 -10.68
C LYS A 460 11.01 -44.11 -11.12
N PHE A 461 11.87 -43.12 -10.89
CA PHE A 461 13.20 -43.08 -11.48
C PHE A 461 14.33 -43.10 -10.45
N GLY A 462 14.03 -42.84 -9.17
CA GLY A 462 15.01 -42.75 -8.10
C GLY A 462 15.72 -44.08 -7.84
N VAL A 463 17.02 -44.00 -7.62
CA VAL A 463 17.88 -45.09 -7.18
C VAL A 463 18.78 -44.55 -6.10
N LEU A 464 18.86 -45.26 -4.98
CA LEU A 464 19.85 -44.98 -3.95
C LEU A 464 21.17 -45.61 -4.39
N LYS A 465 22.20 -44.80 -4.61
CA LYS A 465 23.54 -45.30 -4.91
C LYS A 465 24.49 -44.96 -3.79
N ASP A 466 25.39 -45.90 -3.50
CA ASP A 466 26.56 -45.63 -2.70
C ASP A 466 27.51 -44.73 -3.51
N GLY A 467 27.90 -43.62 -2.89
CA GLY A 467 28.82 -42.66 -3.45
C GLY A 467 30.02 -42.49 -2.51
N PRO A 468 31.09 -41.79 -2.96
CA PRO A 468 32.27 -41.55 -2.14
C PRO A 468 31.98 -40.89 -0.77
N ASN A 469 30.82 -40.23 -0.66
CA ASN A 469 30.40 -39.39 0.45
C ASN A 469 29.15 -39.93 1.16
N GLY A 470 28.85 -41.22 1.01
CA GLY A 470 27.63 -41.87 1.49
C GLY A 470 26.56 -41.97 0.40
N PHE A 471 25.35 -42.34 0.82
CA PHE A 471 24.25 -42.57 -0.11
C PHE A 471 23.79 -41.28 -0.78
N GLU A 472 23.36 -41.38 -2.03
CA GLU A 472 22.71 -40.29 -2.76
C GLU A 472 21.59 -40.81 -3.66
N TYR A 473 20.57 -39.98 -3.89
CA TYR A 473 19.56 -40.26 -4.90
C TYR A 473 20.09 -39.88 -6.28
N ARG A 474 20.05 -40.84 -7.20
CA ARG A 474 20.20 -40.60 -8.65
C ARG A 474 18.92 -40.99 -9.37
N PHE A 475 18.74 -40.49 -10.58
CA PHE A 475 17.58 -40.81 -11.39
C PHE A 475 17.99 -41.66 -12.61
N ARG A 476 17.33 -42.80 -12.82
CA ARG A 476 17.47 -43.60 -14.03
C ARG A 476 17.02 -42.78 -15.23
N GLY A 477 17.80 -42.82 -16.32
CA GLY A 477 17.55 -41.98 -17.49
C GLY A 477 17.88 -40.49 -17.30
N ASP A 478 18.73 -40.12 -16.33
CA ASP A 478 19.28 -38.76 -16.22
C ASP A 478 20.41 -38.53 -17.25
N PHE A 479 20.06 -38.47 -18.53
CA PHE A 479 20.97 -38.08 -19.59
C PHE A 479 20.24 -37.32 -20.70
N ALA A 480 20.95 -36.37 -21.31
CA ALA A 480 20.56 -35.70 -22.54
C ALA A 480 21.81 -35.52 -23.39
N HIS A 481 21.82 -36.10 -24.60
CA HIS A 481 22.95 -36.03 -25.53
C HIS A 481 22.49 -35.50 -26.89
N GLY A 482 23.37 -34.74 -27.55
CA GLY A 482 23.07 -34.10 -28.82
C GLY A 482 22.22 -32.83 -28.69
N SER A 483 22.08 -32.11 -29.80
CA SER A 483 21.32 -30.86 -29.92
C SER A 483 20.35 -30.94 -31.10
N GLY A 484 19.28 -30.14 -31.08
CA GLY A 484 18.30 -30.09 -32.16
C GLY A 484 17.54 -31.41 -32.35
N GLU A 485 17.34 -31.83 -33.61
CA GLU A 485 16.56 -33.01 -33.99
C GLU A 485 17.19 -34.35 -33.57
N ASN A 486 18.49 -34.38 -33.30
CA ASN A 486 19.22 -35.59 -32.88
C ASN A 486 19.34 -35.74 -31.35
N ARG A 487 18.59 -34.95 -30.57
CA ARG A 487 18.64 -34.96 -29.10
C ARG A 487 18.08 -36.27 -28.55
N GLN A 488 18.95 -37.12 -28.00
CA GLN A 488 18.56 -38.32 -27.25
C GLN A 488 18.43 -37.98 -25.76
N VAL A 489 17.27 -38.29 -25.18
CA VAL A 489 16.99 -38.03 -23.76
C VAL A 489 16.57 -39.33 -23.06
N GLY A 490 17.05 -39.52 -21.83
CA GLY A 490 16.65 -40.65 -20.99
C GLY A 490 15.25 -40.47 -20.38
N GLU A 491 14.71 -41.54 -19.79
CA GLU A 491 13.32 -41.60 -19.30
C GLU A 491 12.96 -40.52 -18.28
N PHE A 492 13.84 -40.19 -17.33
CA PHE A 492 13.61 -39.14 -16.35
C PHE A 492 13.55 -37.75 -17.00
N ILE A 493 14.50 -37.46 -17.89
CA ILE A 493 14.52 -36.18 -18.62
C ILE A 493 13.30 -36.05 -19.52
N LYS A 494 12.93 -37.13 -20.22
CA LYS A 494 11.73 -37.17 -21.06
C LYS A 494 10.46 -36.91 -20.24
N TRP A 495 10.31 -37.57 -19.09
CA TRP A 495 9.16 -37.36 -18.20
C TRP A 495 9.09 -35.91 -17.69
N CYS A 496 10.24 -35.30 -17.36
CA CYS A 496 10.29 -33.90 -16.97
C CYS A 496 9.87 -32.98 -18.14
N ASP A 497 10.42 -33.19 -19.34
CA ASP A 497 10.11 -32.37 -20.52
C ASP A 497 8.61 -32.50 -20.92
N GLU A 498 8.03 -33.70 -20.89
CA GLU A 498 6.62 -33.95 -21.21
C GLU A 498 5.63 -33.31 -20.22
N ASN A 499 6.00 -33.23 -18.93
CA ASN A 499 5.15 -32.66 -17.90
C ASN A 499 5.48 -31.20 -17.58
N GLY A 500 6.51 -30.63 -18.23
CA GLY A 500 6.97 -29.27 -17.97
C GLY A 500 7.65 -29.11 -16.61
N PHE A 501 8.35 -30.12 -16.11
CA PHE A 501 9.17 -30.03 -14.90
C PHE A 501 10.62 -29.66 -15.20
N VAL A 502 11.29 -29.06 -14.22
CA VAL A 502 12.72 -28.70 -14.31
C VAL A 502 13.56 -29.81 -13.68
N ALA A 503 14.08 -30.72 -14.50
CA ALA A 503 14.84 -31.90 -14.05
C ALA A 503 16.00 -31.56 -13.12
N ARG A 504 16.74 -30.47 -13.39
CA ARG A 504 17.84 -30.04 -12.52
C ARG A 504 17.38 -29.67 -11.12
N GLU A 505 16.29 -28.91 -10.99
CA GLU A 505 15.80 -28.45 -9.69
C GLU A 505 15.33 -29.65 -8.84
N ILE A 506 14.73 -30.67 -9.46
CA ILE A 506 14.40 -31.95 -8.78
C ILE A 506 15.67 -32.64 -8.25
N LYS A 507 16.77 -32.63 -9.01
CA LYS A 507 18.06 -33.18 -8.58
C LYS A 507 18.69 -32.36 -7.44
N ASP A 508 18.60 -31.04 -7.52
CA ASP A 508 19.10 -30.14 -6.49
C ASP A 508 18.31 -30.30 -5.17
N ILE A 509 17.00 -30.57 -5.26
CA ILE A 509 16.17 -30.94 -4.11
C ILE A 509 16.62 -32.27 -3.52
N ALA A 510 16.89 -33.29 -4.33
CA ALA A 510 17.38 -34.58 -3.85
C ALA A 510 18.74 -34.46 -3.14
N LEU A 511 19.63 -33.59 -3.63
CA LEU A 511 20.88 -33.23 -2.95
C LEU A 511 20.62 -32.49 -1.62
N ALA A 512 19.68 -31.54 -1.60
CA ALA A 512 19.28 -30.83 -0.38
C ALA A 512 18.74 -31.79 0.69
N MET A 513 17.89 -32.76 0.29
CA MET A 513 17.37 -33.78 1.17
C MET A 513 18.49 -34.59 1.84
N ARG A 514 19.53 -34.98 1.08
CA ARG A 514 20.70 -35.67 1.63
C ARG A 514 21.33 -34.88 2.78
N SER A 515 21.57 -33.58 2.57
CA SER A 515 22.13 -32.71 3.60
C SER A 515 21.24 -32.61 4.85
N VAL A 516 19.91 -32.57 4.67
CA VAL A 516 18.94 -32.52 5.77
C VAL A 516 18.92 -33.84 6.56
N TYR A 517 18.79 -35.00 5.89
CA TYR A 517 18.82 -36.31 6.54
C TYR A 517 20.12 -36.52 7.32
N ARG A 518 21.25 -36.11 6.76
CA ARG A 518 22.56 -36.16 7.43
C ARG A 518 22.59 -35.29 8.68
N ALA A 519 22.14 -34.03 8.60
CA ALA A 519 22.09 -33.13 9.75
C ALA A 519 21.18 -33.65 10.88
N LEU A 520 20.16 -34.44 10.53
CA LEU A 520 19.27 -35.12 11.46
C LEU A 520 19.84 -36.43 12.02
N GLY A 521 20.92 -36.97 11.44
CA GLY A 521 21.45 -38.29 11.78
C GLY A 521 20.53 -39.45 11.35
N MET A 522 19.70 -39.23 10.33
CA MET A 522 18.70 -40.18 9.84
C MET A 522 19.15 -40.84 8.54
N THR A 523 18.79 -42.12 8.36
CA THR A 523 18.99 -42.82 7.09
C THR A 523 18.02 -42.31 6.03
N MET A 524 18.52 -42.03 4.83
CA MET A 524 17.65 -41.68 3.71
C MET A 524 16.72 -42.86 3.34
N PRO A 525 15.42 -42.61 3.09
CA PRO A 525 14.50 -43.65 2.63
C PRO A 525 14.94 -44.26 1.30
N ASP A 526 14.76 -45.57 1.11
CA ASP A 526 14.92 -46.16 -0.23
C ASP A 526 13.85 -45.56 -1.17
N PRO A 527 14.16 -45.15 -2.41
CA PRO A 527 13.17 -44.65 -3.36
C PRO A 527 11.99 -45.60 -3.60
N SER A 528 12.23 -46.92 -3.47
CA SER A 528 11.21 -47.97 -3.56
C SER A 528 10.38 -48.13 -2.27
N SER A 529 10.73 -47.46 -1.17
CA SER A 529 10.00 -47.48 0.11
C SER A 529 8.59 -46.87 0.06
N ASN A 530 8.12 -46.48 -1.14
CA ASN A 530 6.85 -45.81 -1.41
C ASN A 530 6.74 -44.47 -0.67
N PHE A 531 7.37 -43.42 -1.22
CA PHE A 531 7.08 -42.05 -0.81
C PHE A 531 5.57 -41.81 -0.97
N PRO A 532 4.83 -41.53 0.12
CA PRO A 532 3.38 -41.53 0.05
C PRO A 532 2.92 -40.35 -0.81
N ILE A 533 2.16 -40.62 -1.88
CA ILE A 533 1.49 -39.57 -2.64
C ILE A 533 0.36 -38.99 -1.78
N VAL A 534 0.34 -37.67 -1.64
CA VAL A 534 -0.68 -36.98 -0.85
C VAL A 534 -1.81 -36.55 -1.77
N ILE A 535 -3.04 -36.87 -1.39
CA ILE A 535 -4.25 -36.42 -2.08
C ILE A 535 -4.95 -35.43 -1.16
N LYS A 536 -5.67 -34.46 -1.74
CA LYS A 536 -6.51 -33.51 -1.00
C LYS A 536 -7.43 -34.26 -0.02
N ASP A 537 -7.60 -33.69 1.17
CA ASP A 537 -8.44 -34.20 2.27
C ASP A 537 -8.06 -35.60 2.80
N SER A 538 -6.94 -36.19 2.36
CA SER A 538 -6.43 -37.44 2.93
C SER A 538 -5.96 -37.26 4.38
N PRO A 539 -5.93 -38.31 5.22
CA PRO A 539 -5.44 -38.20 6.61
C PRO A 539 -4.03 -37.62 6.72
N LEU A 540 -3.16 -37.87 5.74
CA LEU A 540 -1.81 -37.33 5.71
C LEU A 540 -1.79 -35.83 5.32
N CYS A 541 -2.67 -35.41 4.40
CA CYS A 541 -2.90 -34.00 4.09
C CYS A 541 -3.37 -33.23 5.33
N MET A 542 -4.37 -33.75 6.04
CA MET A 542 -4.90 -33.12 7.26
C MET A 542 -3.85 -33.03 8.38
N LYS A 543 -3.03 -34.07 8.58
CA LYS A 543 -1.90 -34.02 9.53
C LYS A 543 -0.84 -32.99 9.14
N PHE A 544 -0.56 -32.83 7.85
CA PHE A 544 0.36 -31.78 7.39
C PHE A 544 -0.20 -30.38 7.64
N LEU A 545 -1.49 -30.15 7.36
CA LEU A 545 -2.17 -28.90 7.71
C LEU A 545 -2.12 -28.62 9.21
N GLU A 546 -2.38 -29.64 10.02
CA GLU A 546 -2.31 -29.54 11.48
C GLU A 546 -0.89 -29.23 11.97
N LEU A 547 0.14 -29.84 11.36
CA LEU A 547 1.53 -29.54 11.68
C LEU A 547 1.89 -28.08 11.37
N LEU A 548 1.53 -27.58 10.19
CA LEU A 548 1.79 -26.19 9.81
C LEU A 548 1.09 -25.21 10.75
N THR A 549 -0.15 -25.51 11.14
CA THR A 549 -0.99 -24.64 11.98
C THR A 549 -0.66 -24.71 13.47
N LYS A 550 -0.10 -25.82 13.97
CA LYS A 550 0.51 -25.88 15.30
C LYS A 550 1.84 -25.13 15.35
N THR A 551 2.66 -25.28 14.31
CA THR A 551 4.00 -24.70 14.30
C THR A 551 3.94 -23.19 14.06
N GLN A 552 3.09 -22.72 13.14
CA GLN A 552 2.91 -21.29 12.81
C GLN A 552 4.22 -20.54 12.53
N SER A 553 5.21 -21.23 11.94
CA SER A 553 6.53 -20.66 11.64
C SER A 553 6.60 -20.04 10.24
N LEU A 554 5.66 -20.35 9.36
CA LEU A 554 5.54 -19.75 8.02
C LEU A 554 4.73 -18.45 8.07
N GLN A 555 4.85 -17.64 7.02
CA GLN A 555 4.08 -16.40 6.89
C GLN A 555 2.61 -16.72 6.61
N PHE A 556 1.70 -15.98 7.23
CA PHE A 556 0.27 -16.12 7.02
C PHE A 556 -0.29 -14.98 6.17
N VAL A 557 -1.18 -15.34 5.25
CA VAL A 557 -2.00 -14.39 4.50
C VAL A 557 -3.45 -14.65 4.86
N TYR A 558 -4.17 -13.59 5.23
CA TYR A 558 -5.59 -13.63 5.57
C TYR A 558 -6.35 -12.63 4.73
N LYS A 559 -7.37 -13.10 3.99
CA LYS A 559 -8.15 -12.33 3.01
C LYS A 559 -7.26 -11.57 2.03
N GLU A 560 -6.23 -12.24 1.50
CA GLU A 560 -5.24 -11.66 0.57
C GLU A 560 -4.46 -10.47 1.17
N GLN A 561 -4.41 -10.36 2.50
CA GLN A 561 -3.68 -9.33 3.24
C GLN A 561 -2.64 -9.97 4.16
N ASN A 562 -1.54 -9.25 4.34
CA ASN A 562 -0.55 -9.50 5.39
C ASN A 562 -0.09 -8.14 5.95
N SER A 563 0.08 -8.05 7.26
CA SER A 563 0.42 -6.82 7.99
C SER A 563 1.67 -6.12 7.47
N SER A 564 2.65 -6.89 7.00
CA SER A 564 3.93 -6.39 6.50
C SER A 564 3.94 -6.23 4.98
N ALA A 565 3.17 -7.03 4.25
CA ALA A 565 3.16 -7.04 2.78
C ALA A 565 2.07 -6.18 2.14
N GLY A 566 1.00 -5.84 2.87
CA GLY A 566 -0.24 -5.31 2.31
C GLY A 566 -0.97 -6.39 1.50
N THR A 567 -1.43 -6.03 0.31
CA THR A 567 -2.09 -6.98 -0.61
C THR A 567 -1.10 -8.01 -1.14
N VAL A 568 -1.49 -9.28 -1.03
CA VAL A 568 -0.71 -10.42 -1.51
C VAL A 568 -1.53 -11.22 -2.53
N TRP A 569 -0.95 -11.47 -3.69
CA TRP A 569 -1.58 -12.19 -4.80
C TRP A 569 -1.12 -13.64 -4.85
N ALA A 570 -2.01 -14.56 -5.24
CA ALA A 570 -1.61 -15.91 -5.60
C ALA A 570 -0.61 -15.91 -6.77
N ASN A 571 0.37 -16.81 -6.75
CA ASN A 571 1.23 -17.02 -7.90
C ASN A 571 0.42 -17.62 -9.07
N SER A 572 0.57 -17.06 -10.28
CA SER A 572 -0.15 -17.53 -11.47
C SER A 572 0.18 -18.97 -11.90
N LEU A 573 1.31 -19.53 -11.45
CA LEU A 573 1.63 -20.96 -11.65
C LEU A 573 1.38 -21.81 -10.40
N GLY A 574 0.95 -21.20 -9.31
CA GLY A 574 0.58 -21.88 -8.07
C GLY A 574 -0.82 -22.49 -8.14
N ILE A 575 -1.09 -23.35 -7.18
CA ILE A 575 -2.37 -24.02 -6.92
C ILE A 575 -3.09 -23.38 -5.72
N CYS A 576 -2.37 -22.69 -4.83
CA CYS A 576 -2.93 -21.97 -3.68
C CYS A 576 -3.56 -20.63 -4.08
N SER A 577 -4.73 -20.30 -3.54
CA SER A 577 -5.44 -19.04 -3.81
C SER A 577 -4.94 -17.83 -3.01
N ALA A 578 -4.01 -18.01 -2.06
CA ALA A 578 -3.53 -16.97 -1.13
C ALA A 578 -4.62 -16.26 -0.29
N ARG A 579 -5.85 -16.78 -0.26
CA ARG A 579 -6.94 -16.21 0.53
C ARG A 579 -6.75 -16.40 2.03
N GLN A 580 -6.38 -17.61 2.45
CA GLN A 580 -6.16 -17.97 3.85
C GLN A 580 -5.15 -19.10 3.88
N ALA A 581 -3.86 -18.77 4.01
CA ALA A 581 -2.81 -19.75 3.75
C ALA A 581 -1.51 -19.46 4.51
N LEU A 582 -0.79 -20.54 4.84
CA LEU A 582 0.57 -20.50 5.41
C LEU A 582 1.61 -20.82 4.32
N GLY A 583 2.64 -20.01 4.20
CA GLY A 583 3.61 -20.14 3.12
C GLY A 583 4.69 -19.08 3.10
N THR A 584 5.15 -18.77 1.89
CA THR A 584 6.19 -17.78 1.63
C THR A 584 5.62 -16.63 0.79
N ILE A 585 5.78 -15.40 1.28
CA ILE A 585 5.51 -14.19 0.53
C ILE A 585 6.79 -13.79 -0.21
N GLN A 586 6.68 -13.57 -1.51
CA GLN A 586 7.76 -13.06 -2.35
C GLN A 586 7.39 -11.69 -2.89
N PHE A 587 8.30 -10.72 -2.79
CA PHE A 587 8.08 -9.41 -3.37
C PHE A 587 8.72 -9.34 -4.76
N PHE A 588 8.15 -8.50 -5.62
CA PHE A 588 8.72 -8.17 -6.91
C PHE A 588 8.25 -6.80 -7.35
N THR A 589 9.02 -6.14 -8.20
CA THR A 589 8.62 -4.86 -8.79
C THR A 589 7.98 -5.10 -10.16
N ASP A 590 6.72 -4.65 -10.30
CA ASP A 590 5.97 -4.80 -11.55
C ASP A 590 6.52 -3.89 -12.66
N LYS A 591 6.02 -4.07 -13.90
CA LYS A 591 6.45 -3.28 -15.07
C LYS A 591 6.23 -1.77 -14.93
N LYS A 592 5.43 -1.33 -13.95
CA LYS A 592 5.17 0.09 -13.65
C LYS A 592 6.01 0.60 -12.47
N GLY A 593 7.01 -0.17 -12.02
CA GLY A 593 7.87 0.20 -10.90
C GLY A 593 7.18 0.06 -9.53
N ARG A 594 6.04 -0.63 -9.44
CA ARG A 594 5.33 -0.81 -8.16
C ARG A 594 5.72 -2.12 -7.51
N ARG A 595 6.07 -2.06 -6.23
CA ARG A 595 6.28 -3.25 -5.41
C ARG A 595 4.97 -4.03 -5.26
N ARG A 596 5.03 -5.34 -5.52
CA ARG A 596 3.96 -6.32 -5.39
C ARG A 596 4.42 -7.49 -4.52
N ALA A 597 3.48 -8.29 -4.05
CA ALA A 597 3.75 -9.47 -3.24
C ALA A 597 2.99 -10.67 -3.81
N SER A 598 3.69 -11.72 -4.23
CA SER A 598 3.08 -13.01 -4.58
C SER A 598 3.20 -13.99 -3.42
N PHE A 599 2.36 -15.01 -3.40
CA PHE A 599 2.35 -16.04 -2.38
C PHE A 599 2.38 -17.44 -2.98
N GLU A 600 3.15 -18.32 -2.33
CA GLU A 600 3.08 -19.77 -2.50
C GLU A 600 2.95 -20.42 -1.13
N GLY A 601 2.04 -21.38 -0.99
CA GLY A 601 1.82 -22.01 0.30
C GLY A 601 0.71 -23.06 0.32
N THR A 602 0.13 -23.23 1.50
CA THR A 602 -0.94 -24.19 1.75
C THR A 602 -2.11 -23.49 2.42
N GLU A 603 -3.30 -23.65 1.85
CA GLU A 603 -4.56 -23.12 2.37
C GLU A 603 -4.90 -23.74 3.72
N ILE A 604 -5.37 -22.88 4.64
CA ILE A 604 -5.78 -23.27 5.98
C ILE A 604 -7.32 -23.19 6.05
N PRO A 605 -8.02 -24.30 6.32
CA PRO A 605 -9.47 -24.28 6.53
C PRO A 605 -9.86 -23.44 7.76
N ASP A 606 -11.06 -22.83 7.74
CA ASP A 606 -11.57 -21.98 8.83
C ASP A 606 -11.60 -22.72 10.18
N GLU A 607 -12.05 -23.98 10.19
CA GLU A 607 -12.10 -24.83 11.38
C GLU A 607 -10.72 -25.02 12.03
N VAL A 608 -9.66 -25.14 11.21
CA VAL A 608 -8.29 -25.32 11.68
C VAL A 608 -7.72 -23.98 12.16
N LEU A 609 -8.02 -22.89 11.46
CA LEU A 609 -7.63 -21.54 11.86
C LEU A 609 -8.23 -21.18 13.22
N GLU A 610 -9.53 -21.38 13.40
CA GLU A 610 -10.24 -21.07 14.66
C GLU A 610 -9.70 -21.84 15.86
N LYS A 611 -9.25 -23.09 15.63
CA LYS A 611 -8.67 -23.98 16.65
C LYS A 611 -7.28 -23.52 17.11
N TYR A 612 -6.45 -23.00 16.19
CA TYR A 612 -5.05 -22.66 16.46
C TYR A 612 -4.77 -21.16 16.56
N ALA A 613 -5.75 -20.30 16.27
CA ALA A 613 -5.64 -18.86 16.49
C ALA A 613 -5.51 -18.56 17.99
N SER A 614 -4.51 -17.76 18.32
CA SER A 614 -4.39 -17.17 19.66
C SER A 614 -5.46 -16.10 19.84
N ARG A 615 -6.14 -16.11 20.97
CA ARG A 615 -7.18 -15.12 21.31
C ARG A 615 -6.72 -14.35 22.54
N VAL A 616 -6.69 -13.04 22.43
CA VAL A 616 -6.39 -12.14 23.54
C VAL A 616 -7.65 -11.35 23.83
N ILE A 617 -8.18 -11.46 25.04
CA ILE A 617 -9.30 -10.65 25.50
C ILE A 617 -8.83 -9.20 25.61
N THR A 618 -9.62 -8.28 25.06
CA THR A 618 -9.29 -6.85 24.95
C THR A 618 -10.29 -5.96 25.69
N GLY A 619 -11.42 -6.51 26.14
CA GLY A 619 -12.38 -5.80 26.97
C GLY A 619 -13.76 -6.45 27.00
N VAL A 620 -14.71 -5.79 27.66
CA VAL A 620 -16.11 -6.19 27.73
C VAL A 620 -16.93 -5.41 26.71
N ALA A 621 -17.77 -6.09 25.93
CA ALA A 621 -18.71 -5.49 24.98
C ALA A 621 -20.10 -5.23 25.63
N GLY A 622 -20.55 -6.12 26.51
CA GLY A 622 -21.87 -6.02 27.15
C GLY A 622 -22.37 -7.36 27.68
N MET A 623 -23.70 -7.57 27.62
CA MET A 623 -24.38 -8.79 28.03
C MET A 623 -25.16 -9.39 26.86
N SER A 624 -25.34 -10.71 26.86
CA SER A 624 -26.20 -11.43 25.90
C SER A 624 -27.65 -10.96 25.99
N ASN A 625 -28.46 -11.25 24.96
CA ASN A 625 -29.86 -10.82 24.90
C ASN A 625 -30.76 -11.43 26.00
N ASP A 626 -30.37 -12.57 26.57
CA ASP A 626 -31.04 -13.19 27.71
C ASP A 626 -30.50 -12.72 29.07
N GLY A 627 -29.39 -11.97 29.07
CA GLY A 627 -28.72 -11.48 30.27
C GLY A 627 -27.99 -12.57 31.07
N GLU A 628 -27.70 -13.73 30.45
CA GLU A 628 -27.03 -14.86 31.12
C GLU A 628 -25.51 -14.89 30.92
N ARG A 629 -25.00 -14.25 29.87
CA ARG A 629 -23.58 -14.33 29.48
C ARG A 629 -22.97 -12.97 29.17
N VAL A 630 -21.69 -12.82 29.51
CA VAL A 630 -20.90 -11.63 29.25
C VAL A 630 -20.30 -11.69 27.85
N LEU A 631 -20.57 -10.67 27.05
CA LEU A 631 -19.98 -10.50 25.72
C LEU A 631 -18.60 -9.87 25.88
N MET A 632 -17.55 -10.61 25.55
CA MET A 632 -16.16 -10.17 25.63
C MET A 632 -15.61 -9.87 24.24
N LYS A 633 -14.93 -8.72 24.10
CA LYS A 633 -14.14 -8.40 22.90
C LYS A 633 -12.81 -9.12 22.96
N HIS A 634 -12.45 -9.80 21.89
CA HIS A 634 -11.12 -10.39 21.75
C HIS A 634 -10.52 -10.11 20.39
N THR A 635 -9.20 -9.98 20.34
CA THR A 635 -8.43 -9.98 19.12
C THR A 635 -7.89 -11.38 18.88
N ALA A 636 -8.28 -11.99 17.75
CA ALA A 636 -7.69 -13.22 17.29
C ALA A 636 -6.46 -12.93 16.42
N SER A 637 -5.35 -13.61 16.68
CA SER A 637 -4.16 -13.58 15.83
C SER A 637 -3.62 -14.97 15.56
N PHE A 638 -3.06 -15.17 14.37
CA PHE A 638 -2.51 -16.46 13.94
C PHE A 638 -1.23 -16.23 13.14
N ALA A 639 -0.18 -16.94 13.49
CA ALA A 639 1.18 -16.76 12.95
C ALA A 639 1.65 -15.28 12.97
N GLY A 640 1.26 -14.53 14.00
CA GLY A 640 1.59 -13.11 14.17
C GLY A 640 0.70 -12.13 13.40
N GLU A 641 -0.27 -12.61 12.61
CA GLU A 641 -1.18 -11.78 11.83
C GLU A 641 -2.56 -11.65 12.50
N PRO A 642 -3.16 -10.45 12.53
CA PRO A 642 -4.51 -10.26 13.06
C PRO A 642 -5.56 -10.84 12.11
N ILE A 643 -6.51 -11.61 12.64
CA ILE A 643 -7.61 -12.20 11.86
C ILE A 643 -8.81 -11.25 11.88
N THR A 644 -9.45 -11.06 13.03
CA THR A 644 -10.60 -10.17 13.23
C THR A 644 -10.80 -9.89 14.74
N ALA A 645 -11.33 -8.72 15.10
CA ALA A 645 -11.87 -8.47 16.43
C ALA A 645 -13.27 -9.08 16.53
N MET A 646 -13.47 -10.06 17.41
CA MET A 646 -14.71 -10.80 17.55
C MET A 646 -15.27 -10.64 18.97
N GLU A 647 -16.57 -10.89 19.11
CA GLU A 647 -17.23 -11.02 20.40
C GLU A 647 -17.36 -12.50 20.74
N MET A 648 -17.15 -12.87 22.00
CA MET A 648 -17.42 -14.21 22.50
C MET A 648 -18.26 -14.12 23.76
N GLU A 649 -19.16 -15.08 23.95
CA GLU A 649 -19.98 -15.17 25.15
C GLU A 649 -19.25 -16.03 26.19
N LEU A 650 -19.09 -15.50 27.39
CA LEU A 650 -18.59 -16.22 28.56
C LEU A 650 -19.64 -16.21 29.66
N SER A 651 -19.73 -17.28 30.45
CA SER A 651 -20.45 -17.17 31.71
C SER A 651 -19.73 -16.18 32.65
N PRO A 652 -20.43 -15.52 33.59
CA PRO A 652 -19.79 -14.59 34.53
C PRO A 652 -18.59 -15.18 35.30
N ALA A 653 -18.59 -16.50 35.54
CA ALA A 653 -17.49 -17.22 36.19
C ALA A 653 -16.25 -17.40 35.29
N GLU A 654 -16.44 -17.49 33.98
CA GLU A 654 -15.36 -17.67 33.00
C GLU A 654 -14.67 -16.36 32.60
N VAL A 655 -15.24 -15.21 32.96
CA VAL A 655 -14.64 -13.90 32.68
C VAL A 655 -13.31 -13.73 33.45
N PRO A 656 -12.25 -13.21 32.81
CA PRO A 656 -10.97 -12.92 33.47
C PRO A 656 -11.11 -12.00 34.67
N GLU A 657 -10.29 -12.23 35.69
CA GLU A 657 -10.36 -11.54 36.99
C GLU A 657 -10.30 -10.01 36.87
N GLU A 658 -9.50 -9.48 35.94
CA GLU A 658 -9.36 -8.05 35.67
C GLU A 658 -10.67 -7.33 35.24
N TYR A 659 -11.69 -8.07 34.78
CA TYR A 659 -13.00 -7.51 34.38
C TYR A 659 -14.14 -7.85 35.34
N ARG A 660 -13.93 -8.72 36.34
CA ARG A 660 -15.03 -9.25 37.18
C ARG A 660 -15.72 -8.19 38.02
N ASP A 661 -14.96 -7.22 38.54
CA ASP A 661 -15.49 -6.17 39.42
C ASP A 661 -16.52 -5.26 38.74
N ARG A 662 -16.51 -5.21 37.41
CA ARG A 662 -17.40 -4.36 36.60
C ARG A 662 -18.64 -5.08 36.09
N LEU A 663 -18.77 -6.39 36.34
CA LEU A 663 -19.84 -7.19 35.72
C LEU A 663 -21.23 -6.80 36.22
N SER A 664 -21.39 -6.53 37.51
CA SER A 664 -22.69 -6.10 38.05
C SER A 664 -23.10 -4.72 37.53
N ASP A 665 -22.15 -3.80 37.33
CA ASP A 665 -22.43 -2.50 36.70
C ASP A 665 -22.92 -2.67 35.25
N ILE A 666 -22.23 -3.52 34.48
CA ILE A 666 -22.56 -3.81 33.08
C ILE A 666 -23.92 -4.49 32.99
N PHE A 667 -24.22 -5.42 33.90
CA PHE A 667 -25.49 -6.11 33.97
C PHE A 667 -26.64 -5.15 34.34
N ALA A 668 -26.44 -4.26 35.31
CA ALA A 668 -27.42 -3.24 35.68
C ALA A 668 -27.70 -2.24 34.56
N ASP A 669 -26.66 -1.81 33.82
CA ASP A 669 -26.82 -0.95 32.65
C ASP A 669 -27.61 -1.67 31.54
N TRP A 670 -27.32 -2.95 31.30
CA TRP A 670 -28.08 -3.78 30.35
C TRP A 670 -29.57 -3.89 30.73
N LEU A 671 -29.90 -4.16 31.99
CA LEU A 671 -31.28 -4.22 32.48
C LEU A 671 -32.04 -2.90 32.26
N SER A 672 -31.34 -1.77 32.26
CA SER A 672 -31.97 -0.45 32.07
C SER A 672 -32.28 -0.10 30.61
N ARG A 673 -31.60 -0.73 29.64
CA ARG A 673 -31.62 -0.33 28.22
C ARG A 673 -32.23 -1.37 27.27
N THR A 674 -32.17 -2.65 27.61
CA THR A 674 -32.51 -3.74 26.70
C THR A 674 -33.94 -4.23 26.93
N THR A 675 -34.59 -4.75 25.89
CA THR A 675 -35.87 -5.45 26.01
C THR A 675 -35.66 -6.79 26.69
N THR A 676 -36.25 -6.98 27.86
CA THR A 676 -36.13 -8.21 28.67
C THR A 676 -37.22 -9.24 28.34
N GLU A 677 -37.80 -9.19 27.14
CA GLU A 677 -38.86 -10.12 26.73
C GLU A 677 -38.36 -11.57 26.71
N GLY A 678 -39.13 -12.48 27.31
CA GLY A 678 -38.75 -13.89 27.41
C GLY A 678 -37.78 -14.23 28.56
N THR A 679 -37.38 -13.25 29.37
CA THR A 679 -36.57 -13.46 30.58
C THR A 679 -37.43 -13.47 31.86
N ALA A 680 -36.87 -13.97 32.97
CA ALA A 680 -37.56 -14.01 34.27
C ALA A 680 -37.91 -12.61 34.84
N VAL A 681 -37.21 -11.55 34.39
CA VAL A 681 -37.43 -10.15 34.82
C VAL A 681 -38.42 -9.39 33.91
N SER A 682 -38.97 -10.04 32.88
CA SER A 682 -39.90 -9.41 31.91
C SER A 682 -41.06 -8.68 32.59
N ASP A 683 -41.70 -9.30 33.57
CA ASP A 683 -42.92 -8.74 34.19
C ASP A 683 -42.63 -7.51 35.03
N VAL A 684 -41.54 -7.54 35.81
CA VAL A 684 -41.09 -6.37 36.59
C VAL A 684 -40.64 -5.24 35.67
N SER A 685 -39.93 -5.54 34.57
CA SER A 685 -39.52 -4.55 33.58
C SER A 685 -40.71 -3.87 32.89
N LYS A 686 -41.76 -4.64 32.54
CA LYS A 686 -43.02 -4.12 31.99
C LYS A 686 -43.75 -3.24 32.99
N ASP A 687 -43.84 -3.65 34.26
CA ASP A 687 -44.47 -2.85 35.31
C ASP A 687 -43.70 -1.55 35.57
N ASN A 688 -42.36 -1.61 35.65
CA ASN A 688 -41.51 -0.43 35.78
C ASN A 688 -41.70 0.53 34.61
N SER A 689 -41.76 0.01 33.39
CA SER A 689 -42.04 0.82 32.20
C SER A 689 -43.40 1.52 32.28
N ALA A 690 -44.44 0.80 32.70
CA ALA A 690 -45.78 1.35 32.91
C ALA A 690 -45.81 2.42 34.02
N ARG A 691 -45.11 2.20 35.14
CA ARG A 691 -44.98 3.18 36.25
C ARG A 691 -44.28 4.45 35.79
N ARG A 692 -43.18 4.33 35.04
CA ARG A 692 -42.43 5.47 34.48
C ARG A 692 -43.28 6.26 33.49
N GLU A 693 -44.06 5.58 32.66
CA GLU A 693 -45.02 6.22 31.75
C GLU A 693 -46.12 6.96 32.51
N LYS A 694 -46.71 6.33 33.55
CA LYS A 694 -47.72 6.95 34.42
C LYS A 694 -47.15 8.19 35.13
N ALA A 695 -45.93 8.12 35.66
CA ALA A 695 -45.23 9.25 36.27
C ALA A 695 -45.02 10.40 35.27
N ARG A 696 -44.53 10.10 34.05
CA ARG A 696 -44.33 11.10 32.98
C ARG A 696 -45.65 11.76 32.55
N SER A 697 -46.72 10.96 32.44
CA SER A 697 -48.06 11.46 32.12
C SER A 697 -48.59 12.38 33.22
N LEU A 698 -48.48 11.98 34.49
CA LEU A 698 -48.91 12.80 35.64
C LEU A 698 -48.11 14.08 35.81
N ASN A 699 -46.79 14.06 35.59
CA ASN A 699 -45.96 15.27 35.58
C ASN A 699 -46.37 16.22 34.46
N SER A 700 -46.65 15.69 33.27
CA SER A 700 -47.15 16.49 32.14
C SER A 700 -48.53 17.10 32.45
N ARG A 701 -49.39 16.34 33.12
CA ARG A 701 -50.71 16.78 33.62
C ARG A 701 -50.62 17.87 34.67
N ALA A 702 -49.66 17.77 35.59
CA ALA A 702 -49.39 18.77 36.61
C ALA A 702 -48.63 20.00 36.07
N GLY A 703 -47.88 19.86 34.97
CA GLY A 703 -47.00 20.90 34.42
C GLY A 703 -45.69 21.08 35.20
N LYS A 704 -45.34 20.13 36.09
CA LYS A 704 -44.14 20.13 36.95
C LYS A 704 -43.72 18.71 37.32
N ASP A 705 -42.48 18.53 37.76
CA ASP A 705 -41.92 17.22 38.11
C ASP A 705 -42.28 16.85 39.56
N LEU A 706 -43.43 16.19 39.74
CA LEU A 706 -43.93 15.70 41.04
C LEU A 706 -43.52 14.26 41.32
N PHE A 707 -43.49 13.43 40.29
CA PHE A 707 -43.18 12.00 40.34
C PHE A 707 -41.82 11.74 39.69
N GLU A 708 -40.98 10.90 40.30
CA GLU A 708 -39.69 10.53 39.73
C GLU A 708 -39.87 9.61 38.51
N THR A 709 -39.24 9.94 37.39
CA THR A 709 -39.42 9.22 36.11
C THR A 709 -38.38 8.13 35.86
N TYR A 710 -37.35 8.04 36.72
CA TYR A 710 -36.21 7.12 36.62
C TYR A 710 -35.66 7.06 35.19
N GLU A 711 -34.92 8.10 34.77
CA GLU A 711 -34.23 8.09 33.48
C GLU A 711 -33.13 7.01 33.44
N TYR A 712 -32.65 6.63 32.26
CA TYR A 712 -31.78 5.44 32.08
C TYR A 712 -30.62 5.32 33.10
N VAL A 713 -29.92 6.42 33.39
CA VAL A 713 -28.79 6.43 34.35
C VAL A 713 -29.28 6.19 35.79
N GLN A 714 -30.42 6.78 36.16
CA GLN A 714 -31.03 6.58 37.48
C GLN A 714 -31.60 5.16 37.62
N LEU A 715 -32.17 4.62 36.53
CA LEU A 715 -32.70 3.27 36.48
C LEU A 715 -31.58 2.22 36.58
N ALA A 716 -30.47 2.40 35.88
CA ALA A 716 -29.28 1.55 36.02
C ALA A 716 -28.73 1.60 37.45
N SER A 717 -28.67 2.79 38.05
CA SER A 717 -28.23 2.97 39.44
C SER A 717 -29.17 2.30 40.45
N PHE A 718 -30.48 2.31 40.18
CA PHE A 718 -31.48 1.62 40.98
C PHE A 718 -31.31 0.09 40.86
N TYR A 719 -31.22 -0.42 39.62
CA TYR A 719 -31.01 -1.85 39.37
C TYR A 719 -29.70 -2.35 39.96
N PHE A 720 -28.60 -1.61 39.85
CA PHE A 720 -27.31 -1.99 40.45
C PHE A 720 -27.41 -2.26 41.95
N LYS A 721 -28.17 -1.43 42.67
CA LYS A 721 -28.42 -1.64 44.11
C LYS A 721 -29.33 -2.84 44.35
N ALA A 722 -30.37 -3.00 43.53
CA ALA A 722 -31.38 -4.06 43.70
C ALA A 722 -30.86 -5.46 43.35
N ILE A 723 -29.99 -5.60 42.33
CA ILE A 723 -29.38 -6.88 41.96
C ILE A 723 -28.37 -7.40 42.99
N ASN A 724 -27.93 -6.56 43.93
CA ASN A 724 -27.05 -6.91 45.06
C ASN A 724 -25.83 -7.77 44.68
N GLY A 725 -25.13 -7.39 43.61
CA GLY A 725 -23.93 -8.10 43.15
C GLY A 725 -24.18 -9.27 42.19
N ALA A 726 -25.43 -9.54 41.80
CA ALA A 726 -25.71 -10.47 40.70
C ALA A 726 -25.09 -9.96 39.38
N ARG A 727 -24.71 -10.91 38.52
CA ARG A 727 -24.03 -10.66 37.24
C ARG A 727 -24.76 -11.26 36.05
N SER A 728 -25.87 -11.94 36.30
CA SER A 728 -26.79 -12.51 35.31
C SER A 728 -28.22 -12.54 35.85
N VAL A 729 -29.20 -12.77 34.98
CA VAL A 729 -30.62 -12.90 35.37
C VAL A 729 -30.82 -14.05 36.36
N SER A 730 -30.17 -15.20 36.13
CA SER A 730 -30.21 -16.35 37.02
C SER A 730 -29.59 -16.15 38.41
N GLU A 731 -28.71 -15.16 38.59
CA GLU A 731 -28.08 -14.83 39.87
C GLU A 731 -28.94 -13.88 40.74
N ILE A 732 -30.05 -13.35 40.23
CA ILE A 732 -30.90 -12.42 40.98
C ILE A 732 -31.69 -13.18 42.05
N GLU A 733 -31.37 -12.92 43.32
CA GLU A 733 -32.05 -13.56 44.47
C GLU A 733 -33.51 -13.12 44.62
N ASP A 734 -33.78 -11.81 44.45
CA ASP A 734 -35.12 -11.22 44.57
C ASP A 734 -35.43 -10.35 43.35
N ILE A 735 -36.16 -10.94 42.40
CA ILE A 735 -36.61 -10.23 41.19
C ILE A 735 -37.56 -9.08 41.54
N GLU A 736 -38.33 -9.18 42.62
CA GLU A 736 -39.26 -8.13 43.04
C GLU A 736 -38.54 -6.89 43.60
N ALA A 737 -37.30 -7.04 44.09
CA ALA A 737 -36.47 -5.90 44.48
C ALA A 737 -36.16 -4.95 43.30
N LEU A 738 -36.25 -5.44 42.05
CA LEU A 738 -36.14 -4.61 40.85
C LEU A 738 -37.37 -3.74 40.60
N ARG A 739 -38.50 -3.94 41.29
CA ARG A 739 -39.72 -3.17 41.07
C ARG A 739 -39.58 -1.76 41.64
N LEU A 740 -39.80 -0.76 40.79
CA LEU A 740 -39.77 0.64 41.20
C LEU A 740 -40.83 0.92 42.27
N PRO A 741 -40.61 1.85 43.21
CA PRO A 741 -41.61 2.23 44.21
C PRO A 741 -42.96 2.62 43.56
N PRO A 742 -44.11 2.35 44.23
CA PRO A 742 -45.39 2.83 43.75
C PRO A 742 -45.45 4.36 43.79
N LEU A 743 -46.27 4.95 42.91
CA LEU A 743 -46.54 6.39 42.95
C LEU A 743 -47.40 6.72 44.17
N ASP A 744 -47.21 7.90 44.76
CA ASP A 744 -48.03 8.37 45.88
C ASP A 744 -49.49 8.59 45.43
N GLU A 745 -50.37 7.68 45.83
CA GLU A 745 -51.78 7.69 45.41
C GLU A 745 -52.56 8.92 45.91
N ALA A 746 -52.14 9.56 47.02
CA ALA A 746 -52.74 10.80 47.48
C ALA A 746 -52.41 11.95 46.52
N GLU A 747 -51.14 12.03 46.08
CA GLU A 747 -50.68 13.02 45.13
C GLU A 747 -51.23 12.76 43.71
N VAL A 748 -51.35 11.49 43.31
CA VAL A 748 -52.04 11.10 42.06
C VAL A 748 -53.47 11.61 42.08
N SER A 749 -54.21 11.34 43.17
CA SER A 749 -55.61 11.78 43.32
C SER A 749 -55.73 13.29 43.30
N ARG A 750 -54.81 14.02 43.94
CA ARG A 750 -54.75 15.48 43.92
C ARG A 750 -54.52 16.02 42.50
N VAL A 751 -53.55 15.49 41.77
CA VAL A 751 -53.26 15.90 40.39
C VAL A 751 -54.45 15.65 39.46
N MET A 752 -55.11 14.50 39.60
CA MET A 752 -56.29 14.14 38.82
C MET A 752 -57.49 15.05 39.12
N GLY A 753 -57.69 15.43 40.39
CA GLY A 753 -58.77 16.34 40.81
C GLY A 753 -58.53 17.79 40.42
N GLU A 754 -57.30 18.30 40.58
CA GLU A 754 -56.93 19.67 40.24
C GLU A 754 -56.85 19.91 38.72
N ASN A 755 -56.62 18.85 37.96
CA ASN A 755 -56.47 18.88 36.50
C ASN A 755 -57.37 17.78 35.90
N PRO A 756 -58.69 17.99 35.78
CA PRO A 756 -59.64 16.95 35.35
C PRO A 756 -59.49 16.54 33.88
N ASP A 757 -60.06 15.39 33.49
CA ASP A 757 -60.01 14.91 32.09
C ASP A 757 -60.85 15.78 31.14
N ALA A 758 -61.83 16.50 31.68
CA ALA A 758 -62.72 17.38 30.93
C ALA A 758 -63.27 18.50 31.83
N ILE A 759 -63.75 19.58 31.21
CA ILE A 759 -64.39 20.72 31.88
C ILE A 759 -65.75 21.04 31.23
N GLU A 760 -66.65 21.62 32.00
CA GLU A 760 -67.91 22.13 31.47
C GLU A 760 -67.70 23.52 30.87
N LEU A 761 -67.95 23.66 29.57
CA LEU A 761 -67.74 24.90 28.83
C LEU A 761 -68.79 25.04 27.73
N CYS A 762 -69.34 26.25 27.56
CA CYS A 762 -70.35 26.54 26.54
C CYS A 762 -71.57 25.58 26.55
N GLY A 763 -71.94 25.07 27.72
CA GLY A 763 -73.08 24.16 27.93
C GLY A 763 -72.84 22.70 27.52
N GLY A 764 -71.59 22.26 27.42
CA GLY A 764 -71.25 20.85 27.25
C GLY A 764 -69.89 20.48 27.85
N ASN A 765 -69.59 19.19 27.92
CA ASN A 765 -68.35 18.68 28.50
C ASN A 765 -67.23 18.63 27.43
N VAL A 766 -66.09 19.27 27.70
CA VAL A 766 -64.98 19.43 26.75
C VAL A 766 -63.71 18.76 27.31
N PRO A 767 -63.13 17.77 26.61
CA PRO A 767 -61.94 17.07 27.09
C PRO A 767 -60.69 17.97 27.08
N ILE A 768 -59.79 17.75 28.03
CA ILE A 768 -58.54 18.49 28.16
C ILE A 768 -57.34 17.63 27.78
N LYS A 769 -56.48 18.18 26.93
CA LYS A 769 -55.19 17.62 26.59
C LYS A 769 -54.08 18.33 27.36
N TYR A 770 -53.28 17.55 28.08
CA TYR A 770 -52.18 18.05 28.89
C TYR A 770 -50.84 18.00 28.15
N SER A 771 -49.97 18.94 28.47
CA SER A 771 -48.58 18.99 28.02
C SER A 771 -47.70 19.58 29.11
N ARG A 772 -46.43 19.13 29.14
CA ARG A 772 -45.44 19.53 30.15
C ARG A 772 -45.08 21.02 30.06
N HIS A 773 -44.94 21.55 28.85
CA HIS A 773 -44.39 22.89 28.60
C HIS A 773 -45.40 23.89 28.03
N TYR A 774 -46.65 23.45 27.81
CA TYR A 774 -47.72 24.27 27.23
C TYR A 774 -48.95 24.29 28.12
N SER A 775 -49.80 25.31 27.94
CA SER A 775 -51.10 25.37 28.60
C SER A 775 -51.96 24.14 28.27
N PRO A 776 -52.79 23.63 29.19
CA PRO A 776 -53.77 22.61 28.89
C PRO A 776 -54.70 23.09 27.78
N GLN A 777 -55.03 22.21 26.84
CA GLN A 777 -55.85 22.57 25.67
C GLN A 777 -57.24 21.95 25.76
N ALA A 778 -58.28 22.76 25.53
CA ALA A 778 -59.66 22.31 25.42
C ALA A 778 -60.21 22.65 24.02
N THR A 779 -60.55 21.62 23.25
CA THR A 779 -61.04 21.78 21.87
C THR A 779 -62.56 21.71 21.81
N LEU A 780 -63.19 22.81 21.39
CA LEU A 780 -64.64 22.84 21.20
C LEU A 780 -65.05 21.84 20.10
N ASN A 781 -66.09 21.06 20.36
CA ASN A 781 -66.60 20.10 19.39
C ASN A 781 -67.33 20.79 18.23
N LEU A 782 -67.55 20.05 17.14
CA LEU A 782 -68.12 20.60 15.90
C LEU A 782 -69.51 21.22 16.09
N GLU A 783 -70.34 20.65 16.97
CA GLU A 783 -71.70 21.13 17.26
C GLU A 783 -71.67 22.49 17.97
N MET A 784 -70.76 22.66 18.94
CA MET A 784 -70.54 23.93 19.63
C MET A 784 -70.06 25.01 18.65
N VAL A 785 -69.17 24.66 17.72
CA VAL A 785 -68.65 25.59 16.72
C VAL A 785 -69.74 25.99 15.71
N SER A 786 -70.49 25.02 15.17
CA SER A 786 -71.54 25.27 14.15
C SER A 786 -72.73 26.04 14.70
N SER A 787 -73.06 25.85 15.99
CA SER A 787 -74.13 26.58 16.69
C SER A 787 -73.67 27.93 17.25
N ASN A 788 -72.47 28.39 16.91
CA ASN A 788 -71.86 29.65 17.37
C ASN A 788 -71.69 29.77 18.90
N ARG A 789 -71.61 28.65 19.62
CA ARG A 789 -71.45 28.61 21.09
C ARG A 789 -70.09 29.15 21.55
N TRP A 790 -69.11 29.25 20.65
CA TRP A 790 -67.86 29.96 20.88
C TRP A 790 -68.06 31.44 21.27
N ARG A 791 -69.21 32.05 20.95
CA ARG A 791 -69.57 33.40 21.41
C ARG A 791 -69.81 33.46 22.92
N ASP A 792 -70.25 32.34 23.50
CA ASP A 792 -70.63 32.20 24.90
C ASP A 792 -69.42 31.93 25.81
N LEU A 793 -68.19 31.87 25.26
CA LEU A 793 -66.97 31.73 26.06
C LEU A 793 -66.86 32.89 27.09
N PRO A 794 -66.45 32.64 28.34
CA PRO A 794 -66.26 33.70 29.33
C PRO A 794 -65.16 34.65 28.88
N ASN A 795 -65.26 35.96 29.16
CA ASN A 795 -64.25 36.93 28.72
C ASN A 795 -63.02 36.98 29.64
N GLU A 796 -63.16 36.53 30.89
CA GLU A 796 -62.05 36.43 31.85
C GLU A 796 -61.07 35.27 31.60
N GLY A 797 -61.29 34.42 30.60
CA GLY A 797 -60.48 33.21 30.34
C GLY A 797 -61.07 31.96 31.00
N VAL A 798 -60.47 30.79 30.74
CA VAL A 798 -60.91 29.50 31.29
C VAL A 798 -59.79 28.92 32.12
N PHE A 799 -60.05 28.56 33.37
CA PHE A 799 -59.03 28.07 34.30
C PHE A 799 -59.43 26.71 34.88
N LEU A 800 -58.43 25.84 35.05
CA LEU A 800 -58.57 24.60 35.81
C LEU A 800 -58.63 24.87 37.33
N PRO A 801 -59.14 23.92 38.13
CA PRO A 801 -59.05 24.00 39.59
C PRO A 801 -57.61 24.17 40.12
N SER A 802 -56.61 23.71 39.37
CA SER A 802 -55.17 23.95 39.64
C SER A 802 -54.72 25.42 39.46
N GLY A 803 -55.58 26.29 38.92
CA GLY A 803 -55.23 27.67 38.55
C GLY A 803 -54.54 27.80 37.19
N ARG A 804 -54.32 26.69 36.46
CA ARG A 804 -53.75 26.73 35.11
C ARG A 804 -54.77 27.27 34.11
N GLU A 805 -54.35 28.25 33.32
CA GLU A 805 -55.15 28.80 32.23
C GLU A 805 -55.22 27.82 31.07
N VAL A 806 -56.42 27.61 30.54
CA VAL A 806 -56.72 26.65 29.48
C VAL A 806 -56.75 27.38 28.14
N GLU A 807 -55.97 26.88 27.19
CA GLU A 807 -56.03 27.33 25.80
C GLU A 807 -57.26 26.71 25.11
N ILE A 808 -58.19 27.56 24.67
CA ILE A 808 -59.40 27.12 23.97
C ILE A 808 -59.10 27.02 22.49
N VAL A 809 -59.48 25.90 21.89
CA VAL A 809 -59.26 25.59 20.47
C VAL A 809 -60.60 25.50 19.75
N VAL A 810 -60.78 26.29 18.69
CA VAL A 810 -61.97 26.33 17.82
C VAL A 810 -61.58 25.89 16.43
N SER A 811 -62.15 24.80 15.93
CA SER A 811 -61.81 24.24 14.62
C SER A 811 -62.98 24.24 13.64
N PHE A 812 -62.73 24.69 12.41
CA PHE A 812 -63.68 24.75 11.28
C PHE A 812 -63.35 23.72 10.19
N GLY A 813 -62.78 22.56 10.57
CA GLY A 813 -62.35 21.49 9.67
C GLY A 813 -60.86 21.15 9.86
N ALA A 814 -60.31 20.28 9.01
CA ALA A 814 -58.95 19.74 9.18
C ALA A 814 -57.81 20.79 9.08
N PHE A 815 -58.07 21.95 8.47
CA PHE A 815 -57.02 22.93 8.13
C PHE A 815 -57.26 24.33 8.67
N THR A 816 -58.30 24.56 9.48
CA THR A 816 -58.59 25.88 10.02
C THR A 816 -58.94 25.78 11.48
N THR A 817 -57.98 26.13 12.31
CA THR A 817 -58.09 26.07 13.76
C THR A 817 -57.56 27.36 14.36
N PHE A 818 -58.32 27.93 15.28
CA PHE A 818 -57.93 29.10 16.07
C PHE A 818 -57.80 28.66 17.51
N SER A 819 -56.72 29.10 18.18
CA SER A 819 -56.56 28.88 19.61
C SER A 819 -56.07 30.14 20.32
N SER A 820 -56.43 30.24 21.59
CA SER A 820 -55.98 31.30 22.49
C SER A 820 -56.34 30.93 23.93
N THR A 821 -55.50 31.34 24.88
CA THR A 821 -55.91 31.44 26.28
C THR A 821 -56.80 32.67 26.50
N GLU A 822 -56.51 33.77 25.80
CA GLU A 822 -57.37 34.96 25.77
C GLU A 822 -58.62 34.75 24.90
N THR A 823 -59.73 34.43 25.55
CA THR A 823 -61.02 34.17 24.90
C THR A 823 -61.58 35.36 24.09
N PRO A 824 -61.39 36.66 24.45
CA PRO A 824 -61.87 37.75 23.61
C PRO A 824 -61.11 37.84 22.29
N GLN A 825 -59.79 37.64 22.32
CA GLN A 825 -58.97 37.58 21.09
C GLN A 825 -59.38 36.38 20.23
N LEU A 826 -59.69 35.24 20.83
CA LEU A 826 -60.17 34.06 20.11
C LEU A 826 -61.49 34.35 19.38
N LYS A 827 -62.47 34.96 20.07
CA LYS A 827 -63.74 35.39 19.46
C LYS A 827 -63.50 36.31 18.26
N GLU A 828 -62.54 37.22 18.38
CA GLU A 828 -62.16 38.16 17.31
C GLU A 828 -61.49 37.46 16.10
N LYS A 829 -60.59 36.51 16.35
CA LYS A 829 -59.98 35.68 15.29
C LYS A 829 -61.05 34.90 14.53
N VAL A 830 -61.98 34.27 15.25
CA VAL A 830 -63.10 33.54 14.67
C VAL A 830 -64.04 34.48 13.89
N ARG A 831 -64.32 35.67 14.42
CA ARG A 831 -65.08 36.73 13.72
C ARG A 831 -64.50 37.05 12.36
N ASN A 832 -63.20 37.35 12.35
CA ASN A 832 -62.49 37.83 11.17
C ASN A 832 -62.45 36.73 10.10
N HIS A 833 -62.29 35.47 10.50
CA HIS A 833 -62.39 34.33 9.60
C HIS A 833 -63.78 34.21 8.95
N LEU A 834 -64.85 34.27 9.73
CA LEU A 834 -66.21 34.18 9.20
C LEU A 834 -66.57 35.37 8.29
N ASN A 835 -66.11 36.58 8.62
CA ASN A 835 -66.27 37.76 7.76
C ASN A 835 -65.45 37.68 6.47
N LEU A 836 -64.27 37.05 6.50
CA LEU A 836 -63.45 36.80 5.32
C LEU A 836 -64.13 35.82 4.37
N LYS A 837 -64.73 34.72 4.88
CA LYS A 837 -65.49 33.80 4.02
C LYS A 837 -66.66 34.49 3.30
N LYS A 838 -67.30 35.47 3.95
CA LYS A 838 -68.33 36.30 3.31
C LYS A 838 -67.74 37.18 2.19
N TRP A 839 -66.54 37.71 2.36
CA TRP A 839 -65.83 38.48 1.33
C TRP A 839 -65.45 37.63 0.11
N GLU A 840 -64.97 36.42 0.34
CA GLU A 840 -64.58 35.48 -0.71
C GLU A 840 -65.79 35.05 -1.55
N ALA A 841 -66.96 34.85 -0.90
CA ALA A 841 -68.20 34.49 -1.57
C ALA A 841 -68.86 35.66 -2.33
N TRP A 842 -68.43 36.92 -2.11
CA TRP A 842 -69.04 38.09 -2.72
C TRP A 842 -68.58 38.31 -4.18
N LYS A 843 -69.55 38.52 -5.08
CA LYS A 843 -69.32 38.78 -6.51
C LYS A 843 -68.92 40.24 -6.74
N LYS A 844 -67.64 40.46 -7.06
CA LYS A 844 -67.01 41.79 -7.20
C LYS A 844 -67.46 42.52 -8.48
N PRO A 845 -67.78 43.83 -8.44
CA PRO A 845 -68.09 44.63 -9.64
C PRO A 845 -66.89 44.77 -10.60
N SER A 846 -67.15 44.95 -11.90
CA SER A 846 -66.14 45.11 -12.97
C SER A 846 -65.53 46.52 -13.03
N SER A 847 -64.23 46.62 -13.38
CA SER A 847 -63.44 47.86 -13.51
C SER A 847 -63.98 48.88 -14.52
N PRO A 848 -63.75 50.19 -14.35
CA PRO A 848 -63.83 51.18 -15.43
C PRO A 848 -62.87 50.83 -16.58
N GLU A 849 -63.24 51.22 -17.80
CA GLU A 849 -62.72 50.84 -19.12
C GLU A 849 -61.26 50.31 -19.22
N ALA A 850 -61.10 49.07 -19.70
CA ALA A 850 -59.82 48.37 -19.84
C ALA A 850 -58.77 49.10 -20.72
N ASN A 851 -59.22 49.97 -21.62
CA ASN A 851 -58.33 50.75 -22.49
C ASN A 851 -57.49 51.78 -21.72
N GLU A 852 -58.01 52.35 -20.63
CA GLU A 852 -57.27 53.35 -19.85
C GLU A 852 -56.14 52.69 -19.02
N LEU A 853 -56.38 51.50 -18.45
CA LEU A 853 -55.33 50.72 -17.78
C LEU A 853 -54.18 50.32 -18.72
N GLN A 854 -54.45 50.10 -20.02
CA GLN A 854 -53.40 49.81 -21.01
C GLN A 854 -52.58 51.03 -21.41
N LYS A 855 -53.16 52.23 -21.39
CA LYS A 855 -52.43 53.48 -21.62
C LYS A 855 -51.50 53.76 -20.44
N ILE A 856 -52.03 53.65 -19.23
CA ILE A 856 -51.27 53.88 -17.99
C ILE A 856 -50.08 52.90 -17.89
N ASN A 857 -50.25 51.62 -18.25
CA ASN A 857 -49.14 50.66 -18.27
C ASN A 857 -48.04 50.93 -19.32
N ARG A 858 -48.32 51.77 -20.33
CA ARG A 858 -47.32 52.23 -21.31
C ARG A 858 -46.63 53.54 -20.88
N GLY A 859 -46.95 54.08 -19.71
CA GLY A 859 -46.50 55.40 -19.28
C GLY A 859 -47.27 56.55 -19.94
N GLU A 860 -48.40 56.26 -20.61
CA GLU A 860 -49.20 57.22 -21.36
C GLU A 860 -50.51 57.56 -20.60
N GLY A 861 -51.08 58.75 -20.80
CA GLY A 861 -52.38 59.14 -20.22
C GLY A 861 -52.35 59.70 -18.78
N SER A 862 -53.51 59.72 -18.11
CA SER A 862 -53.71 60.27 -16.75
C SER A 862 -54.13 59.18 -15.74
N PHE A 863 -53.57 59.23 -14.53
CA PHE A 863 -53.86 58.25 -13.46
C PHE A 863 -55.11 58.66 -12.64
N PRO A 864 -56.02 57.73 -12.24
CA PRO A 864 -57.26 58.06 -11.52
C PRO A 864 -57.05 58.73 -10.15
N ASP A 865 -58.05 59.49 -9.68
CA ASP A 865 -57.92 60.29 -8.45
C ASP A 865 -58.54 59.75 -7.17
N GLU A 866 -59.58 58.91 -7.24
CA GLU A 866 -60.28 58.37 -6.05
C GLU A 866 -60.56 56.85 -6.12
N VAL A 867 -60.74 56.22 -4.95
CA VAL A 867 -61.12 54.80 -4.80
C VAL A 867 -62.64 54.61 -4.88
N GLN A 868 -63.09 53.50 -5.46
CA GLN A 868 -64.52 53.13 -5.54
C GLN A 868 -65.01 52.45 -4.26
N VAL A 869 -66.31 52.46 -3.95
CA VAL A 869 -66.88 51.86 -2.73
C VAL A 869 -68.12 50.99 -3.05
N ALA A 870 -68.26 49.82 -2.40
CA ALA A 870 -69.42 48.93 -2.49
C ALA A 870 -69.68 48.14 -1.18
N GLU A 871 -70.90 47.69 -0.88
CA GLU A 871 -71.21 46.85 0.30
C GLU A 871 -71.18 45.35 -0.06
N TYR A 872 -70.61 44.49 0.80
CA TYR A 872 -70.48 43.04 0.54
C TYR A 872 -71.17 42.11 1.53
N GLY A 873 -71.67 42.59 2.68
CA GLY A 873 -72.43 41.75 3.63
C GLY A 873 -72.51 42.32 5.06
N ARG A 874 -72.94 41.50 6.03
CA ARG A 874 -73.03 41.84 7.46
C ARG A 874 -72.02 41.07 8.32
N CYS A 875 -71.54 41.66 9.41
CA CYS A 875 -70.57 41.08 10.34
C CYS A 875 -71.04 39.78 11.02
N ALA A 876 -70.11 38.91 11.40
CA ALA A 876 -70.37 37.66 12.10
C ALA A 876 -70.57 37.82 13.63
N LEU A 877 -70.35 39.01 14.18
CA LEU A 877 -70.52 39.35 15.61
C LEU A 877 -71.42 40.59 15.78
N GLY A 878 -72.52 40.65 15.03
CA GLY A 878 -73.52 41.72 15.11
C GLY A 878 -74.01 42.18 13.73
N ASP A 879 -74.92 43.16 13.69
CA ASP A 879 -75.60 43.58 12.46
C ASP A 879 -74.92 44.75 11.71
N VAL A 880 -73.59 44.80 11.75
CA VAL A 880 -72.79 45.88 11.12
C VAL A 880 -72.49 45.56 9.65
N SER A 881 -72.72 46.51 8.74
CA SER A 881 -72.37 46.40 7.30
C SER A 881 -70.86 46.31 7.07
N LEU A 882 -70.48 45.47 6.10
CA LEU A 882 -69.11 45.26 5.64
C LEU A 882 -68.93 45.89 4.25
N TRP A 883 -67.96 46.79 4.10
CA TRP A 883 -67.71 47.58 2.89
C TRP A 883 -66.47 47.09 2.11
N ALA A 884 -66.44 47.40 0.83
CA ALA A 884 -65.43 47.04 -0.17
C ALA A 884 -64.95 48.31 -0.89
N TYR A 885 -63.66 48.40 -1.22
CA TYR A 885 -63.04 49.58 -1.82
C TYR A 885 -62.22 49.22 -3.06
N GLY A 886 -62.54 49.75 -4.24
CA GLY A 886 -61.89 49.40 -5.52
C GLY A 886 -60.83 50.42 -5.95
N ALA A 887 -59.61 49.99 -6.28
CA ALA A 887 -58.51 50.88 -6.65
C ALA A 887 -57.60 50.29 -7.72
N VAL A 888 -56.87 51.15 -8.44
CA VAL A 888 -55.76 50.73 -9.29
C VAL A 888 -54.57 50.37 -8.39
N SER A 889 -54.05 49.16 -8.52
CA SER A 889 -52.95 48.61 -7.73
C SER A 889 -51.84 48.09 -8.64
N VAL A 890 -50.65 47.89 -8.08
CA VAL A 890 -49.54 47.23 -8.78
C VAL A 890 -49.70 45.72 -8.65
N ASN A 891 -49.78 44.99 -9.76
CA ASN A 891 -49.75 43.52 -9.73
C ASN A 891 -48.33 43.02 -9.47
N ARG A 892 -48.00 42.82 -8.21
CA ARG A 892 -46.66 42.38 -7.75
C ARG A 892 -46.30 40.94 -8.13
N TRP A 893 -47.25 40.16 -8.65
CA TRP A 893 -47.03 38.76 -9.03
C TRP A 893 -46.74 38.58 -10.53
N SER A 894 -46.77 39.65 -11.30
CA SER A 894 -46.29 39.65 -12.68
C SER A 894 -44.90 40.26 -12.75
N ASN A 895 -44.01 39.63 -13.52
CA ASN A 895 -42.61 40.06 -13.66
C ASN A 895 -42.47 41.53 -14.11
N ASN A 896 -43.46 42.07 -14.84
CA ASN A 896 -43.44 43.48 -15.30
C ASN A 896 -44.22 44.43 -14.37
N SER A 897 -44.80 43.91 -13.29
CA SER A 897 -45.58 44.67 -12.31
C SER A 897 -46.58 45.65 -12.94
N PRO A 898 -47.47 45.19 -13.84
CA PRO A 898 -48.44 46.05 -14.48
C PRO A 898 -49.45 46.54 -13.44
N LEU A 899 -49.98 47.73 -13.71
CA LEU A 899 -51.10 48.31 -12.98
C LEU A 899 -52.39 47.58 -13.35
N VAL A 900 -53.14 47.13 -12.33
CA VAL A 900 -54.41 46.38 -12.41
C VAL A 900 -55.48 47.04 -11.54
N PHE A 901 -56.74 46.63 -11.62
CA PHE A 901 -57.81 47.12 -10.74
C PHE A 901 -58.28 46.01 -9.79
N GLU A 902 -58.25 46.28 -8.48
CA GLU A 902 -58.56 45.31 -7.43
C GLU A 902 -59.48 45.89 -6.36
N TRP A 903 -60.21 45.02 -5.66
CA TRP A 903 -61.08 45.37 -4.54
C TRP A 903 -60.43 44.98 -3.21
N PHE A 904 -60.53 45.87 -2.22
CA PHE A 904 -59.97 45.75 -0.87
C PHE A 904 -61.09 45.79 0.18
N ARG A 905 -60.87 45.18 1.34
CA ARG A 905 -61.83 45.20 2.47
C ARG A 905 -61.72 46.45 3.33
N GLU A 906 -60.55 47.07 3.37
CA GLU A 906 -60.27 48.27 4.14
C GLU A 906 -59.98 49.44 3.19
N LYS A 907 -60.54 50.62 3.49
CA LYS A 907 -60.36 51.83 2.67
C LYS A 907 -58.89 52.22 2.57
N ARG A 908 -58.18 52.14 3.69
CA ARG A 908 -56.77 52.49 3.80
C ARG A 908 -55.89 51.65 2.87
N ASP A 909 -56.18 50.36 2.73
CA ASP A 909 -55.39 49.46 1.88
C ASP A 909 -55.56 49.81 0.39
N ALA A 910 -56.79 50.15 -0.02
CA ALA A 910 -57.06 50.65 -1.36
C ALA A 910 -56.31 51.97 -1.65
N GLU A 911 -56.29 52.91 -0.70
CA GLU A 911 -55.59 54.19 -0.85
C GLU A 911 -54.06 54.01 -0.92
N VAL A 912 -53.49 53.11 -0.11
CA VAL A 912 -52.06 52.77 -0.16
C VAL A 912 -51.69 52.14 -1.50
N ALA A 913 -52.46 51.15 -1.95
CA ALA A 913 -52.23 50.49 -3.24
C ALA A 913 -52.29 51.48 -4.41
N MET A 914 -53.23 52.44 -4.35
CA MET A 914 -53.38 53.51 -5.34
C MET A 914 -52.19 54.49 -5.32
N GLY A 915 -51.67 54.82 -4.13
CA GLY A 915 -50.48 55.67 -3.99
C GLY A 915 -49.20 55.00 -4.52
N GLU A 916 -49.06 53.70 -4.36
CA GLU A 916 -47.93 52.93 -4.93
C GLU A 916 -48.05 52.81 -6.45
N ALA A 917 -49.25 52.55 -6.96
CA ALA A 917 -49.51 52.50 -8.39
C ALA A 917 -49.18 53.83 -9.08
N ARG A 918 -49.44 54.97 -8.44
CA ARG A 918 -49.00 56.30 -8.94
C ARG A 918 -47.47 56.41 -9.07
N LYS A 919 -46.71 55.88 -8.11
CA LYS A 919 -45.23 55.89 -8.17
C LYS A 919 -44.71 55.01 -9.30
N GLN A 920 -45.30 53.83 -9.48
CA GLN A 920 -44.93 52.92 -10.55
C GLN A 920 -45.26 53.52 -11.94
N PHE A 921 -46.38 54.23 -12.06
CA PHE A 921 -46.71 54.96 -13.29
C PHE A 921 -45.66 56.03 -13.61
N ALA A 922 -45.21 56.81 -12.62
CA ALA A 922 -44.13 57.79 -12.80
C ALA A 922 -42.80 57.13 -13.22
N ARG A 923 -42.52 55.92 -12.73
CA ARG A 923 -41.35 55.14 -13.16
C ARG A 923 -41.46 54.68 -14.62
N PHE A 924 -42.62 54.19 -15.05
CA PHE A 924 -42.85 53.84 -16.46
C PHE A 924 -42.61 55.04 -17.39
N GLN A 925 -42.97 56.25 -16.96
CA GLN A 925 -42.66 57.49 -17.70
C GLN A 925 -41.16 57.83 -17.75
N ALA A 926 -40.38 57.44 -16.74
CA ALA A 926 -38.93 57.63 -16.73
C ALA A 926 -38.20 56.60 -17.62
N GLU A 927 -38.61 55.32 -17.58
CA GLU A 927 -37.99 54.25 -18.37
C GLU A 927 -38.14 54.47 -19.88
N VAL A 928 -39.23 55.10 -20.33
CA VAL A 928 -39.38 55.52 -21.74
C VAL A 928 -38.33 56.57 -22.12
N ARG A 929 -37.96 57.44 -21.19
CA ARG A 929 -36.95 58.50 -21.37
C ARG A 929 -35.52 57.91 -21.38
N ASP A 930 -35.21 57.03 -20.44
CA ASP A 930 -33.89 56.41 -20.32
C ASP A 930 -33.58 55.44 -21.49
N LYS A 931 -34.59 54.78 -22.05
CA LYS A 931 -34.41 53.92 -23.25
C LYS A 931 -34.03 54.72 -24.49
N LEU A 932 -34.43 55.99 -24.59
CA LEU A 932 -33.99 56.90 -25.65
C LEU A 932 -32.50 57.25 -25.48
N GLU A 933 -32.05 57.54 -24.26
CA GLU A 933 -30.64 57.87 -23.96
C GLU A 933 -29.69 56.66 -24.04
N LEU A 934 -30.14 55.47 -23.66
CA LEU A 934 -29.34 54.22 -23.73
C LEU A 934 -29.07 53.78 -25.18
N LYS A 935 -29.97 54.12 -26.12
CA LYS A 935 -29.79 53.84 -27.55
C LYS A 935 -28.61 54.64 -28.10
N ASP A 936 -28.50 55.91 -27.71
CA ASP A 936 -27.40 56.80 -28.12
C ASP A 936 -26.04 56.38 -27.50
N ALA A 937 -26.04 55.81 -26.29
CA ALA A 937 -24.84 55.30 -25.62
C ALA A 937 -24.30 53.99 -26.23
N LYS A 938 -25.19 53.10 -26.73
CA LYS A 938 -24.80 51.83 -27.37
C LYS A 938 -24.08 52.02 -28.70
N GLU A 939 -24.52 52.99 -29.51
CA GLU A 939 -23.84 53.35 -30.76
C GLU A 939 -22.42 53.88 -30.49
N SER A 940 -22.19 54.51 -29.34
CA SER A 940 -20.86 54.97 -28.92
C SER A 940 -19.95 53.82 -28.44
N ALA A 941 -20.48 52.77 -27.82
CA ALA A 941 -19.70 51.64 -27.29
C ALA A 941 -19.16 50.69 -28.39
N GLU A 942 -19.92 50.45 -29.46
CA GLU A 942 -19.45 49.64 -30.60
C GLU A 942 -18.24 50.27 -31.32
N LYS A 943 -18.10 51.60 -31.24
CA LYS A 943 -16.95 52.33 -31.77
C LYS A 943 -15.66 52.03 -30.99
N TRP A 944 -15.72 52.01 -29.66
CA TRP A 944 -14.58 51.72 -28.77
C TRP A 944 -14.12 50.26 -28.84
N GLN A 945 -15.04 49.33 -29.07
CA GLN A 945 -14.72 47.90 -29.11
C GLN A 945 -13.84 47.54 -30.33
N LYS A 946 -14.01 48.25 -31.46
CA LYS A 946 -13.13 48.11 -32.64
C LYS A 946 -11.73 48.67 -32.40
N GLU A 947 -11.57 49.69 -31.55
CA GLU A 947 -10.27 50.28 -31.22
C GLU A 947 -9.46 49.40 -30.25
N ILE A 948 -10.12 48.72 -29.31
CA ILE A 948 -9.47 47.77 -28.37
C ILE A 948 -8.91 46.54 -29.11
N GLN A 949 -9.63 46.02 -30.10
CA GLN A 949 -9.13 44.90 -30.89
C GLN A 949 -7.88 45.28 -31.70
N PHE A 950 -7.84 46.49 -32.25
CA PHE A 950 -6.67 47.01 -32.97
C PHE A 950 -5.42 47.12 -32.07
N ILE A 951 -5.58 47.46 -30.79
CA ILE A 951 -4.46 47.53 -29.81
C ILE A 951 -3.91 46.14 -29.49
N ARG A 952 -4.79 45.14 -29.41
CA ARG A 952 -4.44 43.76 -29.08
C ARG A 952 -3.61 43.10 -30.18
N ASP A 953 -4.00 43.33 -31.43
CA ASP A 953 -3.25 42.83 -32.59
C ASP A 953 -1.84 43.46 -32.68
N LEU A 954 -1.69 44.70 -32.23
CA LEU A 954 -0.40 45.41 -32.14
C LEU A 954 0.52 44.85 -31.03
N TYR A 955 -0.07 44.30 -29.96
CA TYR A 955 0.64 43.70 -28.84
C TYR A 955 1.28 42.36 -29.20
N ASP A 956 0.58 41.54 -29.97
CA ASP A 956 1.08 40.23 -30.43
C ASP A 956 2.19 40.38 -31.50
N GLU A 957 2.10 41.39 -32.36
CA GLU A 957 3.12 41.68 -33.37
C GLU A 957 4.43 42.25 -32.76
N PHE A 958 4.32 42.91 -31.60
CA PHE A 958 5.46 43.46 -30.85
C PHE A 958 6.24 42.37 -30.09
N TRP A 959 5.53 41.39 -29.50
CA TRP A 959 6.15 40.27 -28.77
C TRP A 959 6.96 39.31 -29.64
N ALA A 960 6.58 39.13 -30.91
CA ALA A 960 7.28 38.26 -31.85
C ALA A 960 8.65 38.81 -32.32
N ARG A 961 8.97 40.08 -32.02
CA ARG A 961 10.17 40.78 -32.51
C ARG A 961 11.22 41.09 -31.44
N MET A 962 11.00 40.69 -30.17
CA MET A 962 11.96 40.93 -29.09
C MET A 962 13.11 39.90 -29.07
N PRO A 963 14.37 40.33 -28.87
CA PRO A 963 15.51 39.42 -28.68
C PRO A 963 15.36 38.55 -27.41
N ASP A 964 15.68 37.26 -27.53
CA ASP A 964 15.44 36.21 -26.51
C ASP A 964 16.11 36.49 -25.14
N ASP A 965 17.22 37.22 -25.13
CA ASP A 965 17.99 37.60 -23.95
C ASP A 965 17.28 38.65 -23.07
N LEU A 966 16.46 39.52 -23.67
CA LEU A 966 15.62 40.46 -22.92
C LEU A 966 14.33 39.79 -22.41
N CYS A 967 13.75 38.88 -23.21
CA CYS A 967 12.64 38.00 -22.81
C CYS A 967 13.02 37.14 -21.59
N ALA A 968 14.19 36.50 -21.63
CA ALA A 968 14.68 35.66 -20.54
C ALA A 968 14.92 36.46 -19.25
N SER A 969 15.36 37.72 -19.37
CA SER A 969 15.59 38.59 -18.22
C SER A 969 14.29 39.05 -17.54
N LEU A 970 13.25 39.34 -18.32
CA LEU A 970 11.91 39.70 -17.80
C LEU A 970 11.19 38.48 -17.19
N VAL A 971 11.30 37.30 -17.81
CA VAL A 971 10.76 36.05 -17.25
C VAL A 971 11.48 35.66 -15.96
N LYS A 972 12.79 35.88 -15.86
CA LYS A 972 13.57 35.62 -14.64
C LYS A 972 13.29 36.63 -13.52
N LEU A 973 12.90 37.87 -13.85
CA LEU A 973 12.46 38.87 -12.85
C LEU A 973 11.05 38.60 -12.32
N CYS A 974 10.16 38.08 -13.17
CA CYS A 974 8.79 37.71 -12.78
C CYS A 974 8.68 36.29 -12.21
N GLY A 975 9.74 35.49 -12.30
CA GLY A 975 9.78 34.05 -12.00
C GLY A 975 9.69 33.66 -10.52
N ASP A 976 9.85 34.58 -9.57
CA ASP A 976 9.90 34.22 -8.14
C ASP A 976 8.65 34.57 -7.32
N ARG A 977 7.56 35.11 -7.91
CA ARG A 977 6.37 35.47 -7.10
C ARG A 977 4.96 35.21 -7.63
N LEU A 978 4.77 34.55 -8.77
CA LEU A 978 3.41 34.28 -9.28
C LEU A 978 3.26 32.88 -9.88
N ILE A 979 3.23 31.87 -9.00
CA ILE A 979 2.55 30.60 -9.29
C ILE A 979 1.38 30.46 -8.31
N PHE A 980 0.17 30.67 -8.85
CA PHE A 980 -1.14 30.25 -8.38
C PHE A 980 -1.31 29.94 -6.88
N ARG A 981 -1.78 30.95 -6.12
CA ARG A 981 -2.71 30.72 -5.02
C ARG A 981 -3.87 31.70 -5.11
N PHE A 982 -5.08 31.16 -5.01
CA PHE A 982 -6.33 31.90 -4.90
C PHE A 982 -6.19 32.99 -3.82
N VAL A 983 -6.23 34.26 -4.23
CA VAL A 983 -6.32 35.41 -3.33
C VAL A 983 -7.80 35.61 -3.03
N SER A 984 -8.20 35.39 -1.79
CA SER A 984 -9.59 35.43 -1.35
C SER A 984 -10.10 36.81 -0.95
N ASP A 985 -9.37 37.90 -1.27
CA ASP A 985 -9.80 39.28 -0.99
C ASP A 985 -9.37 40.24 -2.11
N PHE A 986 -10.32 41.01 -2.67
CA PHE A 986 -10.11 41.90 -3.83
C PHE A 986 -9.25 43.14 -3.48
N THR A 987 -9.19 43.49 -2.18
CA THR A 987 -8.43 44.63 -1.67
C THR A 987 -6.91 44.43 -1.79
N ASP A 988 -6.45 43.17 -1.80
CA ASP A 988 -5.03 42.82 -1.92
C ASP A 988 -4.55 42.77 -3.37
N PHE A 989 -5.45 42.60 -4.35
CA PHE A 989 -5.09 42.61 -5.78
C PHE A 989 -4.76 44.02 -6.29
N SER A 990 -5.50 45.05 -5.84
CA SER A 990 -5.22 46.45 -6.19
C SER A 990 -3.86 46.92 -5.67
N LYS A 991 -3.51 46.55 -4.43
CA LYS A 991 -2.20 46.85 -3.82
C LYS A 991 -1.05 46.14 -4.55
N LEU A 992 -1.30 44.91 -5.05
CA LEU A 992 -0.31 44.17 -5.84
C LEU A 992 -0.04 44.87 -7.18
N CYS A 993 -1.07 45.36 -7.88
CA CYS A 993 -0.92 46.11 -9.12
C CYS A 993 -0.18 47.45 -8.92
N GLU A 994 -0.49 48.19 -7.85
CA GLU A 994 0.24 49.43 -7.50
C GLU A 994 1.73 49.17 -7.23
N THR A 995 2.06 48.05 -6.56
CA THR A 995 3.44 47.67 -6.26
C THR A 995 4.23 47.32 -7.53
N VAL A 996 3.58 46.67 -8.50
CA VAL A 996 4.19 46.33 -9.80
C VAL A 996 4.41 47.58 -10.65
N ILE A 997 3.46 48.51 -10.69
CA ILE A 997 3.58 49.79 -11.42
C ILE A 997 4.73 50.64 -10.86
N ALA A 998 4.81 50.80 -9.54
CA ALA A 998 5.90 51.54 -8.90
C ALA A 998 7.29 50.94 -9.20
N ARG A 999 7.37 49.61 -9.37
CA ARG A 999 8.62 48.92 -9.69
C ARG A 999 9.02 49.08 -11.16
N VAL A 1000 8.05 49.11 -12.07
CA VAL A 1000 8.28 49.37 -13.50
C VAL A 1000 8.75 50.82 -13.72
N GLU A 1001 8.14 51.79 -13.03
CA GLU A 1001 8.57 53.20 -13.07
C GLU A 1001 10.01 53.38 -12.55
N GLN A 1002 10.38 52.67 -11.48
CA GLN A 1002 11.75 52.67 -10.95
C GLN A 1002 12.76 52.11 -11.95
N VAL A 1003 12.45 50.99 -12.61
CA VAL A 1003 13.34 50.37 -13.61
C VAL A 1003 13.50 51.27 -14.85
N CYS A 1004 12.43 51.95 -15.29
CA CYS A 1004 12.51 52.93 -16.38
C CYS A 1004 13.42 54.12 -16.03
N ALA A 1005 13.37 54.62 -14.79
CA ALA A 1005 14.25 55.70 -14.32
C ALA A 1005 15.72 55.26 -14.21
N GLU A 1006 15.98 54.01 -13.83
CA GLU A 1006 17.33 53.43 -13.80
C GLU A 1006 17.92 53.29 -15.21
N LEU A 1007 17.11 52.88 -16.20
CA LEU A 1007 17.51 52.76 -17.62
C LEU A 1007 17.77 54.12 -18.29
N GLU A 1008 16.99 55.16 -17.98
CA GLU A 1008 17.24 56.53 -18.46
C GLU A 1008 18.58 57.12 -17.95
N SER A 1009 19.08 56.63 -16.81
CA SER A 1009 20.35 57.07 -16.23
C SER A 1009 21.58 56.43 -16.89
N GLU A 1010 21.46 55.19 -17.38
CA GLU A 1010 22.54 54.49 -18.09
C GLU A 1010 22.73 55.00 -19.52
N ASP A 1011 21.65 55.37 -20.22
CA ASP A 1011 21.72 55.78 -21.62
C ASP A 1011 22.21 57.23 -21.82
N LYS A 1012 22.13 58.07 -20.76
CA LYS A 1012 22.79 59.39 -20.72
C LYS A 1012 24.32 59.32 -20.82
N LYS A 1013 24.96 58.20 -20.48
CA LYS A 1013 26.41 58.02 -20.67
C LYS A 1013 26.81 57.72 -22.12
N LYS A 1014 25.86 57.34 -22.99
CA LYS A 1014 26.12 56.96 -24.39
C LYS A 1014 25.75 58.02 -25.42
N GLY A 1015 25.40 59.23 -24.99
CA GLY A 1015 25.36 60.41 -25.87
C GLY A 1015 24.14 60.52 -26.79
N ALA A 1016 23.02 59.86 -26.48
CA ALA A 1016 21.74 60.14 -27.12
C ALA A 1016 20.90 61.05 -26.22
N THR A 1017 20.46 62.21 -26.75
CA THR A 1017 19.65 63.17 -25.99
C THR A 1017 18.17 62.87 -26.22
N ILE A 1018 17.52 62.21 -25.27
CA ILE A 1018 16.06 62.14 -25.19
C ILE A 1018 15.64 62.88 -23.93
N THR A 1019 14.91 63.98 -24.11
CA THR A 1019 14.31 64.75 -23.02
C THR A 1019 12.87 64.28 -22.88
N VAL A 1020 12.61 63.34 -21.97
CA VAL A 1020 11.25 62.97 -21.58
C VAL A 1020 10.84 63.88 -20.42
N ALA A 1021 9.97 64.84 -20.68
CA ALA A 1021 9.22 65.48 -19.60
C ALA A 1021 7.99 64.61 -19.33
N PRO A 1022 7.81 64.07 -18.11
CA PRO A 1022 6.64 63.25 -17.81
C PRO A 1022 5.41 64.16 -17.69
N PRO A 1023 4.28 63.81 -18.32
CA PRO A 1023 3.04 64.50 -18.01
C PRO A 1023 2.54 63.96 -16.67
N ARG A 1024 2.26 64.85 -15.72
CA ARG A 1024 1.62 64.50 -14.44
C ARG A 1024 0.18 64.11 -14.72
N TYR A 1025 -0.17 62.85 -14.47
CA TYR A 1025 -1.55 62.37 -14.52
C TYR A 1025 -1.99 61.99 -13.11
N SER A 1026 -3.07 62.60 -12.65
CA SER A 1026 -3.63 62.45 -11.31
C SER A 1026 -4.39 61.13 -11.08
N ASN A 1027 -4.53 60.31 -12.13
CA ASN A 1027 -5.29 59.06 -12.12
C ASN A 1027 -4.79 58.14 -13.26
N PRO A 1028 -4.63 56.82 -13.02
CA PRO A 1028 -4.21 55.83 -14.02
C PRO A 1028 -4.99 55.84 -15.35
N GLY A 1029 -6.27 56.24 -15.33
CA GLY A 1029 -7.12 56.35 -16.51
C GLY A 1029 -6.71 57.45 -17.49
N ASP A 1030 -6.14 58.57 -17.00
CA ASP A 1030 -5.75 59.70 -17.85
C ASP A 1030 -4.46 59.40 -18.63
N LEU A 1031 -3.56 58.60 -18.06
CA LEU A 1031 -2.37 58.10 -18.75
C LEU A 1031 -2.75 57.16 -19.91
N MET A 1032 -3.74 56.29 -19.70
CA MET A 1032 -4.26 55.36 -20.73
C MET A 1032 -4.94 56.10 -21.89
N LEU A 1033 -5.68 57.18 -21.61
CA LEU A 1033 -6.32 58.02 -22.63
C LEU A 1033 -5.30 58.84 -23.44
N ALA A 1034 -4.24 59.35 -22.81
CA ALA A 1034 -3.19 60.10 -23.49
C ALA A 1034 -2.31 59.22 -24.40
N MET A 1035 -2.05 57.96 -24.01
CA MET A 1035 -1.38 56.98 -24.88
C MET A 1035 -2.27 56.53 -26.05
N ALA A 1036 -3.60 56.48 -25.86
CA ALA A 1036 -4.56 56.08 -26.88
C ALA A 1036 -4.84 57.16 -27.93
N ALA A 1037 -4.74 58.45 -27.61
CA ALA A 1037 -5.03 59.54 -28.54
C ALA A 1037 -3.86 59.91 -29.49
N GLY A 1038 -2.67 59.31 -29.30
CA GLY A 1038 -1.46 59.65 -30.06
C GLY A 1038 -1.24 58.82 -31.32
N LYS A 1039 -2.16 58.81 -32.30
CA LYS A 1039 -1.81 58.31 -33.64
C LYS A 1039 -1.15 59.41 -34.48
N LYS A 1040 0.16 59.25 -34.65
CA LYS A 1040 0.97 59.53 -35.85
C LYS A 1040 0.89 60.94 -36.45
N ASN A 1041 1.97 61.70 -36.26
CA ASN A 1041 2.79 62.07 -37.42
C ASN A 1041 4.25 62.36 -37.02
N LYS A 1042 5.14 61.54 -37.63
CA LYS A 1042 6.62 61.47 -37.58
C LYS A 1042 7.27 60.99 -36.28
#